data_AF-A0A1Y3NFV6-F1
#
_entry.id   AF-A0A1Y3NFV6-F1
#
_cell.length_a   1.000
_cell.length_b   1.000
_cell.length_c   1.000
_cell.angle_alpha   90.00
_cell.angle_beta   90.00
_cell.angle_gamma   90.00
#
_symmetry.space_group_name_H-M   'P 1'
#
loop_
_entity.id
_entity.type
_entity.pdbx_description
1 polymer ?
#
loop_
_entity_poly.entity_id
_entity_poly.type
_entity_poly.pdbx_seq_one_letter_code
_entity_poly.pdbx_strand_id
1 'polypeptide(L)'
;MENLAENIGQPDLSISAFTKAISYEEYPESKKSPNNVLRCHYYKIGSVNGVTWTCPAGYFCLTKETPENPKVKCPPGFLCPENSQQPTYCCKGWYCPNSTIAIPCPKGYWCPRGSVEKQSCFGFSSSQCPERTAQAPKYGLFLIFIGFFVIISILFAIKNKKRKIRNAKYNNLLQNIMNQREDRPEAVTINRKKYDIQFENLGLVLPSKVEIMRGVTGEFKSGRTCCIMGPSGAGKTTFVNLLTDKVKRTSGEVRINGKKESLKKYKKLIGFVPQEDIMLRELTVQDILLHSAKMRLPSSWTNAQKKEKVLEIIHFLELDHVMNSIIGNEEERGISGGQRKRVNIGMELVADPNILFLDEPTSGLDSSTAFEVCSLLSEIAKKQNMTIVAVVHSPSAQAFRQFDDILLLGKGGRTVYFGPVAKAHEYFERIGFPCPPEENPADFFMDVTSGKIPSSLKADFKPSDLFDYWELYNSNKDDESFKIFISSRTKYDLFKKEHLPKSAKEIKVNPFLAFFDVFRDLFFYIIDIFQEIWENICNLCRFAYMSVLFVLNKLFNASFKVQFDPIRETPNIFTVFWLDFKRACLQIYRNLHSFFLDQVLHLGCGMFISIASQDFTYLPQQPKEICDIAPLNLRSVCQEPFDYLTFAGIFVALGVLFSGMSVGSGTFGNEKVVFWRDTSAGQPTISYYLAKVVADIPRIIVAAVMFTISFILLFPYHSNYWKIFLIVLSLYFCAFAMGYFLSVIFDRKIVALASTGFSLAWSLVLSGIIPNLSDLEGNNVLKHVKFLWSMSAPRWAIELFWLKEVEARKYIIDKYPHTYKSETWPIGFLYIYS
;
A
#
# COMPACT_ATOMS: atom_id res chain seq x y z
N MET A 1 82.21 1.99 -62.27
CA MET A 1 82.49 3.43 -62.20
C MET A 1 81.18 4.08 -61.82
N GLU A 2 80.95 4.26 -60.53
CA GLU A 2 81.16 5.51 -59.76
C GLU A 2 79.75 6.00 -59.38
N ASN A 3 79.38 5.91 -58.11
CA ASN A 3 79.60 6.94 -57.09
C ASN A 3 78.99 8.30 -57.44
N LEU A 4 77.99 8.66 -56.63
CA LEU A 4 77.82 9.95 -55.96
C LEU A 4 77.97 11.25 -56.77
N ALA A 5 76.89 12.02 -56.85
CA ALA A 5 76.72 13.29 -56.13
C ALA A 5 75.32 13.87 -56.46
N GLU A 6 74.39 13.85 -55.51
CA GLU A 6 73.98 15.01 -54.68
C GLU A 6 72.99 15.96 -55.40
N ASN A 7 71.71 15.90 -55.04
CA ASN A 7 71.02 16.66 -53.98
C ASN A 7 70.36 17.94 -54.52
N ILE A 8 69.02 17.95 -54.54
CA ILE A 8 68.16 18.80 -53.69
C ILE A 8 66.80 18.10 -53.70
N GLY A 9 66.55 17.28 -52.67
CA GLY A 9 65.26 16.64 -52.45
C GLY A 9 64.25 17.63 -51.89
N GLN A 10 63.10 17.75 -52.55
CA GLN A 10 61.89 18.29 -51.93
C GLN A 10 61.54 17.41 -50.71
N PRO A 11 61.24 17.98 -49.53
CA PRO A 11 60.73 17.18 -48.43
C PRO A 11 59.34 16.66 -48.81
N ASP A 12 59.24 15.34 -48.89
CA ASP A 12 58.01 14.57 -49.13
C ASP A 12 57.00 14.86 -48.00
N LEU A 13 56.00 15.70 -48.30
CA LEU A 13 54.92 16.16 -47.39
C LEU A 13 53.70 15.22 -47.41
N SER A 14 53.88 13.96 -47.81
CA SER A 14 52.79 12.99 -47.80
C SER A 14 52.43 12.57 -46.36
N ILE A 15 51.13 12.37 -46.10
CA ILE A 15 50.59 11.86 -44.81
C ILE A 15 51.31 10.57 -44.36
N SER A 16 51.82 9.77 -45.31
CA SER A 16 52.66 8.58 -45.11
C SER A 16 54.03 8.84 -44.50
N ALA A 17 54.67 9.99 -44.78
CA ALA A 17 55.92 10.39 -44.14
C ALA A 17 55.69 10.84 -42.68
N PHE A 18 54.54 11.46 -42.41
CA PHE A 18 54.09 11.79 -41.06
C PHE A 18 53.72 10.55 -40.23
N THR A 19 53.20 9.49 -40.85
CA THR A 19 52.94 8.24 -40.11
C THR A 19 54.22 7.52 -39.72
N LYS A 20 55.30 7.69 -40.51
CA LYS A 20 56.66 7.21 -40.18
C LYS A 20 57.37 8.07 -39.12
N ALA A 21 56.83 9.24 -38.78
CA ALA A 21 57.34 10.17 -37.76
C ALA A 21 57.06 9.78 -36.33
N ILE A 22 56.08 8.90 -36.16
CA ILE A 22 55.47 8.59 -34.89
C ILE A 22 56.33 7.51 -34.25
N SER A 23 57.27 7.93 -33.41
CA SER A 23 57.87 7.00 -32.46
C SER A 23 56.82 6.69 -31.39
N TYR A 24 56.24 5.50 -31.44
CA TYR A 24 55.43 4.98 -30.35
C TYR A 24 56.36 4.65 -29.17
N GLU A 25 56.29 5.39 -28.06
CA GLU A 25 56.78 4.89 -26.78
C GLU A 25 55.63 4.10 -26.10
N GLU A 26 55.51 2.82 -26.46
CA GLU A 26 54.75 1.86 -25.66
C GLU A 26 55.57 1.50 -24.42
N TYR A 27 55.11 1.93 -23.23
CA TYR A 27 55.68 1.44 -21.99
C TYR A 27 55.15 0.03 -21.67
N PRO A 28 56.01 -0.92 -21.26
CA PRO A 28 55.65 -2.33 -21.14
C PRO A 28 54.67 -2.63 -19.99
N GLU A 29 54.03 -3.80 -20.09
CA GLU A 29 53.09 -4.31 -19.10
C GLU A 29 53.67 -4.43 -17.68
N SER A 30 52.74 -4.47 -16.73
CA SER A 30 52.90 -4.04 -15.35
C SER A 30 53.92 -4.70 -14.44
N LYS A 31 54.64 -5.74 -14.88
CA LYS A 31 55.46 -6.57 -13.98
C LYS A 31 56.98 -6.49 -14.22
N LYS A 32 57.47 -5.71 -15.19
CA LYS A 32 58.91 -5.77 -15.59
C LYS A 32 59.68 -4.44 -15.69
N SER A 33 59.18 -3.30 -15.20
CA SER A 33 59.95 -2.04 -15.23
C SER A 33 60.56 -1.69 -13.85
N PRO A 34 61.88 -1.45 -13.75
CA PRO A 34 62.55 -1.08 -12.49
C PRO A 34 62.32 0.39 -12.08
N ASN A 35 61.98 1.28 -13.02
CA ASN A 35 61.69 2.68 -12.72
C ASN A 35 60.20 2.96 -12.88
N ASN A 36 59.58 3.17 -11.73
CA ASN A 36 58.15 3.21 -11.48
C ASN A 36 57.46 4.50 -11.98
N VAL A 37 57.95 5.08 -13.08
CA VAL A 37 57.58 6.40 -13.59
C VAL A 37 56.86 6.24 -14.94
N LEU A 38 55.55 6.54 -14.93
CA LEU A 38 54.62 6.68 -16.07
C LEU A 38 54.18 5.39 -16.81
N ARG A 39 52.87 5.06 -16.66
CA ARG A 39 52.11 4.09 -17.49
C ARG A 39 50.91 4.74 -18.17
N CYS A 40 51.02 6.02 -18.53
CA CYS A 40 50.02 6.65 -19.36
C CYS A 40 50.50 6.58 -20.80
N HIS A 41 49.80 5.84 -21.66
CA HIS A 41 50.05 5.88 -23.09
C HIS A 41 49.66 7.28 -23.59
N TYR A 42 50.62 8.01 -24.15
CA TYR A 42 50.39 9.26 -24.86
C TYR A 42 51.25 9.29 -26.11
N TYR A 43 50.80 10.04 -27.09
CA TYR A 43 51.48 10.13 -28.38
C TYR A 43 52.56 11.19 -28.28
N LYS A 44 53.82 10.76 -28.37
CA LYS A 44 54.98 11.63 -28.31
C LYS A 44 55.46 11.92 -29.72
N ILE A 45 55.70 13.19 -30.02
CA ILE A 45 56.28 13.59 -31.31
C ILE A 45 57.78 13.34 -31.26
N GLY A 46 58.29 12.58 -32.23
CA GLY A 46 59.71 12.24 -32.38
C GLY A 46 60.48 13.17 -33.32
N SER A 47 61.64 12.72 -33.77
CA SER A 47 62.43 13.38 -34.82
C SER A 47 62.27 12.65 -36.15
N VAL A 48 62.04 13.40 -37.23
CA VAL A 48 61.95 12.85 -38.60
C VAL A 48 62.95 13.55 -39.48
N ASN A 49 63.80 12.77 -40.16
CA ASN A 49 64.79 13.31 -41.09
C ASN A 49 65.64 14.45 -40.49
N GLY A 50 66.02 14.33 -39.21
CA GLY A 50 66.86 15.32 -38.50
C GLY A 50 66.13 16.57 -37.99
N VAL A 51 64.82 16.70 -38.22
CA VAL A 51 63.99 17.78 -37.67
C VAL A 51 63.30 17.29 -36.40
N THR A 52 63.68 17.86 -35.26
CA THR A 52 63.05 17.62 -33.95
C THR A 52 61.83 18.51 -33.77
N TRP A 53 60.70 17.89 -33.45
CA TRP A 53 59.43 18.56 -33.21
C TRP A 53 59.27 18.76 -31.70
N THR A 54 59.12 20.02 -31.27
CA THR A 54 59.03 20.36 -29.85
C THR A 54 57.68 20.98 -29.54
N CYS A 55 56.96 20.42 -28.57
CA CYS A 55 55.70 20.98 -28.07
C CYS A 55 55.82 21.23 -26.55
N PRO A 56 55.56 22.44 -26.05
CA PRO A 56 55.73 22.76 -24.64
C PRO A 56 54.72 22.01 -23.76
N ALA A 57 55.10 21.67 -22.52
CA ALA A 57 54.21 21.02 -21.56
C ALA A 57 52.88 21.80 -21.39
N GLY A 58 51.77 21.09 -21.35
CA GLY A 58 50.43 21.68 -21.19
C GLY A 58 49.82 22.16 -22.52
N TYR A 59 50.50 21.91 -23.65
CA TYR A 59 50.00 22.11 -25.00
C TYR A 59 50.10 20.80 -25.79
N PHE A 60 49.30 20.68 -26.84
CA PHE A 60 49.44 19.61 -27.83
C PHE A 60 49.59 20.20 -29.23
N CYS A 61 50.33 19.50 -30.09
CA CYS A 61 50.71 19.96 -31.42
C CYS A 61 50.41 18.86 -32.45
N LEU A 62 49.44 19.10 -33.34
CA LEU A 62 48.98 18.11 -34.33
C LEU A 62 50.03 17.87 -35.43
N THR A 63 50.69 18.95 -35.86
CA THR A 63 51.72 18.97 -36.91
C THR A 63 52.81 20.02 -36.59
N LYS A 64 53.51 20.57 -37.60
CA LYS A 64 54.73 21.38 -37.42
C LYS A 64 54.29 22.73 -36.94
N GLU A 65 54.99 23.28 -35.95
CA GLU A 65 54.73 24.65 -35.53
C GLU A 65 54.96 25.58 -36.74
N THR A 66 53.85 26.06 -37.27
CA THR A 66 53.74 26.94 -38.44
C THR A 66 52.66 27.97 -38.13
N PRO A 67 52.65 29.14 -38.79
CA PRO A 67 51.58 30.13 -38.62
C PRO A 67 50.17 29.57 -38.86
N GLU A 68 50.07 28.47 -39.62
CA GLU A 68 48.82 27.79 -39.99
C GLU A 68 48.38 26.70 -38.98
N ASN A 69 49.28 26.19 -38.12
CA ASN A 69 49.00 25.18 -37.09
C ASN A 69 49.57 25.60 -35.73
N PRO A 70 48.86 26.44 -34.97
CA PRO A 70 49.33 26.94 -33.67
C PRO A 70 49.26 25.86 -32.58
N LYS A 71 50.10 26.01 -31.54
CA LYS A 71 50.02 25.18 -30.32
C LYS A 71 48.68 25.38 -29.62
N VAL A 72 48.00 24.28 -29.28
CA VAL A 72 46.68 24.30 -28.65
C VAL A 72 46.83 23.99 -27.16
N LYS A 73 46.22 24.80 -26.31
CA LYS A 73 46.26 24.60 -24.86
C LYS A 73 45.48 23.34 -24.48
N CYS A 74 46.10 22.48 -23.67
CA CYS A 74 45.45 21.27 -23.18
C CYS A 74 44.29 21.63 -22.24
N PRO A 75 43.06 21.13 -22.47
CA PRO A 75 41.94 21.40 -21.58
C PRO A 75 42.16 20.75 -20.20
N PRO A 76 41.50 21.26 -19.14
CA PRO A 76 41.50 20.60 -17.84
C PRO A 76 40.86 19.21 -17.95
N GLY A 77 41.44 18.21 -17.28
CA GLY A 77 41.02 16.81 -17.38
C GLY A 77 41.82 15.96 -18.37
N PHE A 78 42.59 16.61 -19.24
CA PHE A 78 43.51 15.97 -20.17
C PHE A 78 44.95 16.10 -19.70
N LEU A 79 45.78 15.15 -20.12
CA LEU A 79 47.20 15.06 -19.84
C LEU A 79 47.97 15.30 -21.15
N CYS A 80 48.81 16.33 -21.14
CA CYS A 80 49.70 16.77 -22.20
C CYS A 80 51.10 17.06 -21.63
N PRO A 81 51.94 16.03 -21.40
CA PRO A 81 53.35 16.20 -21.11
C PRO A 81 54.10 16.83 -22.30
N GLU A 82 55.38 17.16 -22.13
CA GLU A 82 56.19 17.71 -23.22
C GLU A 82 56.19 16.82 -24.46
N ASN A 83 56.17 17.45 -25.64
CA ASN A 83 56.13 16.81 -26.96
C ASN A 83 54.88 15.95 -27.19
N SER A 84 53.74 16.30 -26.58
CA SER A 84 52.46 15.64 -26.83
C SER A 84 51.88 15.99 -28.21
N GLN A 85 51.62 14.97 -29.02
CA GLN A 85 50.94 15.11 -30.31
C GLN A 85 49.43 15.33 -30.14
N GLN A 86 48.84 14.59 -29.21
CA GLN A 86 47.43 14.69 -28.87
C GLN A 86 47.22 14.53 -27.35
N PRO A 87 46.23 15.23 -26.77
CA PRO A 87 45.85 15.10 -25.38
C PRO A 87 45.30 13.71 -25.09
N THR A 88 45.60 13.20 -23.91
CA THR A 88 45.04 11.92 -23.44
C THR A 88 44.29 12.12 -22.14
N TYR A 89 43.22 11.36 -21.93
CA TYR A 89 42.55 11.35 -20.62
C TYR A 89 43.49 10.84 -19.54
N CYS A 90 43.37 11.37 -18.32
CA CYS A 90 44.11 10.83 -17.19
C CYS A 90 43.86 9.33 -17.00
N CYS A 91 44.91 8.56 -16.71
CA CYS A 91 44.85 7.10 -16.75
C CYS A 91 44.19 6.48 -15.51
N LYS A 92 43.63 5.28 -15.67
CA LYS A 92 43.11 4.48 -14.55
C LYS A 92 44.22 4.24 -13.51
N GLY A 93 43.95 4.50 -12.24
CA GLY A 93 44.91 4.39 -11.13
C GLY A 93 45.85 5.60 -10.97
N TRP A 94 45.60 6.69 -11.70
CA TRP A 94 46.33 7.96 -11.64
C TRP A 94 45.35 9.12 -11.54
N TYR A 95 45.79 10.24 -10.97
CA TYR A 95 45.06 11.51 -11.01
C TYR A 95 45.95 12.62 -11.53
N CYS A 96 45.36 13.56 -12.26
CA CYS A 96 46.06 14.61 -13.00
C CYS A 96 45.58 15.97 -12.48
N PRO A 97 46.21 16.56 -11.45
CA PRO A 97 45.77 17.83 -10.88
C PRO A 97 45.89 18.99 -11.88
N ASN A 98 46.88 18.93 -12.75
CA ASN A 98 47.12 19.86 -13.86
C ASN A 98 47.35 19.06 -15.15
N SER A 99 47.24 19.71 -16.31
CA SER A 99 47.38 19.04 -17.61
C SER A 99 48.80 18.58 -17.96
N THR A 100 49.80 18.76 -17.09
CA THR A 100 51.20 18.43 -17.36
C THR A 100 51.70 17.18 -16.63
N ILE A 101 51.10 16.83 -15.49
CA ILE A 101 51.62 15.82 -14.57
C ILE A 101 50.53 14.80 -14.23
N ALA A 102 50.90 13.52 -14.23
CA ALA A 102 50.08 12.44 -13.72
C ALA A 102 50.72 11.86 -12.44
N ILE A 103 49.95 11.80 -11.36
CA ILE A 103 50.41 11.30 -10.05
C ILE A 103 49.73 9.95 -9.78
N PRO A 104 50.48 8.93 -9.31
CA PRO A 104 49.87 7.64 -8.99
C PRO A 104 48.89 7.80 -7.83
N CYS A 105 47.77 7.08 -7.88
CA CYS A 105 46.77 7.15 -6.82
C CYS A 105 47.36 6.65 -5.49
N PRO A 106 47.36 7.47 -4.42
CA PRO A 106 47.99 7.10 -3.15
C PRO A 106 47.20 6.03 -2.40
N LYS A 107 47.87 5.33 -1.46
CA LYS A 107 47.23 4.33 -0.60
C LYS A 107 46.01 4.93 0.12
N GLY A 108 44.91 4.18 0.19
CA GLY A 108 43.64 4.63 0.76
C GLY A 108 42.76 5.46 -0.18
N TYR A 109 43.21 5.68 -1.42
CA TYR A 109 42.46 6.36 -2.46
C TYR A 109 42.36 5.49 -3.70
N TRP A 110 41.38 5.80 -4.54
CA TRP A 110 41.23 5.20 -5.86
C TRP A 110 40.94 6.29 -6.90
N CYS A 111 41.35 6.02 -8.14
CA CYS A 111 41.35 7.02 -9.19
C CYS A 111 40.84 6.39 -10.50
N PRO A 112 39.57 6.59 -10.88
CA PRO A 112 39.04 6.17 -12.17
C PRO A 112 39.66 6.97 -13.34
N ARG A 113 39.41 6.54 -14.58
CA ARG A 113 39.89 7.23 -15.78
C ARG A 113 39.37 8.68 -15.82
N GLY A 114 40.24 9.64 -16.10
CA GLY A 114 39.93 11.07 -16.15
C GLY A 114 39.99 11.79 -14.80
N SER A 115 40.45 11.13 -13.73
CA SER A 115 40.49 11.76 -12.40
C SER A 115 41.41 12.98 -12.37
N VAL A 116 40.86 14.15 -12.04
CA VAL A 116 41.64 15.37 -11.74
C VAL A 116 42.06 15.36 -10.27
N GLU A 117 41.24 14.79 -9.39
CA GLU A 117 41.47 14.67 -7.96
C GLU A 117 41.32 13.22 -7.50
N LYS A 118 42.03 12.84 -6.45
CA LYS A 118 41.98 11.51 -5.83
C LYS A 118 40.69 11.31 -5.03
N GLN A 119 40.11 10.10 -5.06
CA GLN A 119 38.90 9.77 -4.32
C GLN A 119 39.20 8.87 -3.13
N SER A 120 38.67 9.20 -1.95
CA SER A 120 38.89 8.40 -0.75
C SER A 120 38.14 7.06 -0.84
N CYS A 121 38.79 5.97 -0.44
CA CYS A 121 38.10 4.71 -0.21
C CYS A 121 37.19 4.82 1.02
N PHE A 122 35.94 4.35 0.91
CA PHE A 122 34.94 4.50 1.96
C PHE A 122 35.17 3.54 3.15
N GLY A 123 35.05 4.06 4.38
CA GLY A 123 34.98 3.28 5.62
C GLY A 123 36.27 2.56 6.05
N PHE A 124 36.11 1.36 6.63
CA PHE A 124 37.20 0.48 7.11
C PHE A 124 38.13 -0.03 6.00
N SER A 125 37.82 0.26 4.73
CA SER A 125 38.62 -0.13 3.57
C SER A 125 39.70 0.91 3.22
N SER A 126 39.74 2.05 3.90
CA SER A 126 40.79 3.08 3.69
C SER A 126 42.21 2.56 3.93
N SER A 127 42.41 1.57 4.79
CA SER A 127 43.72 0.93 5.01
C SER A 127 44.04 -0.20 4.01
N GLN A 128 43.02 -0.69 3.29
CA GLN A 128 43.07 -1.86 2.40
C GLN A 128 43.17 -1.50 0.90
N CYS A 129 42.99 -0.24 0.51
CA CYS A 129 43.22 0.22 -0.86
C CYS A 129 44.72 0.35 -1.15
N PRO A 130 45.31 -0.53 -1.99
CA PRO A 130 46.71 -0.40 -2.40
C PRO A 130 46.94 0.89 -3.22
N GLU A 131 48.19 1.28 -3.37
CA GLU A 131 48.53 2.33 -4.34
C GLU A 131 48.13 1.92 -5.76
N ARG A 132 47.77 2.90 -6.59
CA ARG A 132 47.33 2.71 -7.99
C ARG A 132 46.02 1.95 -8.16
N THR A 133 45.15 2.00 -7.16
CA THR A 133 43.80 1.42 -7.25
C THR A 133 42.95 2.22 -8.25
N ALA A 134 42.43 1.53 -9.27
CA ALA A 134 41.59 2.14 -10.31
C ALA A 134 40.08 2.01 -10.04
N GLN A 135 39.69 1.08 -9.18
CA GLN A 135 38.30 0.75 -8.85
C GLN A 135 38.17 0.54 -7.34
N ALA A 136 37.05 0.97 -6.76
CA ALA A 136 36.79 0.76 -5.34
C ALA A 136 36.83 -0.74 -4.94
N PRO A 137 37.43 -1.10 -3.80
CA PRO A 137 37.49 -2.48 -3.32
C PRO A 137 36.13 -2.98 -2.84
N LYS A 138 35.82 -4.25 -3.14
CA LYS A 138 34.49 -4.86 -2.91
C LYS A 138 34.22 -5.28 -1.44
N TYR A 139 35.25 -5.28 -0.59
CA TYR A 139 35.20 -5.91 0.74
C TYR A 139 34.41 -5.14 1.81
N GLY A 140 34.27 -3.81 1.68
CA GLY A 140 33.53 -2.98 2.64
C GLY A 140 32.02 -3.30 2.70
N LEU A 141 31.49 -3.89 1.63
CA LEU A 141 30.07 -4.18 1.45
C LEU A 141 29.57 -5.24 2.43
N PHE A 142 30.36 -6.29 2.66
CA PHE A 142 30.01 -7.39 3.58
C PHE A 142 29.95 -6.95 5.04
N LEU A 143 30.85 -6.05 5.46
CA LEU A 143 30.91 -5.56 6.84
C LEU A 143 29.75 -4.62 7.17
N ILE A 144 29.38 -3.74 6.24
CA ILE A 144 28.22 -2.85 6.42
C ILE A 144 26.92 -3.66 6.42
N PHE A 145 26.83 -4.67 5.53
CA PHE A 145 25.74 -5.64 5.50
C PHE A 145 25.57 -6.29 6.88
N ILE A 146 26.63 -6.92 7.43
CA ILE A 146 26.58 -7.55 8.76
C ILE A 146 26.25 -6.55 9.87
N GLY A 147 26.89 -5.38 9.90
CA GLY A 147 26.67 -4.37 10.94
C GLY A 147 25.22 -3.91 11.01
N PHE A 148 24.59 -3.68 9.86
CA PHE A 148 23.18 -3.34 9.77
C PHE A 148 22.27 -4.46 10.32
N PHE A 149 22.56 -5.74 10.01
CA PHE A 149 21.78 -6.85 10.56
C PHE A 149 21.90 -6.99 12.06
N VAL A 150 23.10 -6.81 12.60
CA VAL A 150 23.33 -6.86 14.04
C VAL A 150 22.53 -5.77 14.73
N ILE A 151 22.55 -4.54 14.22
CA ILE A 151 21.79 -3.40 14.80
C ILE A 151 20.28 -3.68 14.78
N ILE A 152 19.72 -4.12 13.65
CA ILE A 152 18.28 -4.44 13.55
C ILE A 152 17.91 -5.57 14.52
N SER A 153 18.73 -6.62 14.57
CA SER A 153 18.49 -7.77 15.45
C SER A 153 18.47 -7.35 16.93
N ILE A 154 19.37 -6.45 17.34
CA ILE A 154 19.40 -5.88 18.69
C ILE A 154 18.14 -5.04 18.96
N LEU A 155 17.75 -4.15 18.05
CA LEU A 155 16.55 -3.32 18.21
C LEU A 155 15.28 -4.18 18.38
N PHE A 156 15.17 -5.25 17.59
CA PHE A 156 14.07 -6.21 17.71
C PHE A 156 14.14 -7.03 19.01
N ALA A 157 15.32 -7.44 19.46
CA ALA A 157 15.48 -8.11 20.74
C ALA A 157 15.00 -7.24 21.92
N ILE A 158 15.35 -5.94 21.91
CA ILE A 158 14.88 -4.96 22.91
C ILE A 158 13.36 -4.83 22.85
N LYS A 159 12.78 -4.71 21.65
CA LYS A 159 11.33 -4.62 21.44
C LYS A 159 10.61 -5.87 21.95
N ASN A 160 11.14 -7.06 21.67
CA ASN A 160 10.61 -8.33 22.13
C ASN A 160 10.65 -8.45 23.66
N LYS A 161 11.73 -8.00 24.30
CA LYS A 161 11.83 -7.94 25.77
C LYS A 161 10.77 -7.01 26.37
N LYS A 162 10.61 -5.79 25.83
CA LYS A 162 9.55 -4.85 26.26
C LYS A 162 8.15 -5.44 26.11
N ARG A 163 7.90 -6.19 25.02
CA ARG A 163 6.63 -6.88 24.79
C ARG A 163 6.34 -7.96 25.83
N LYS A 164 7.32 -8.81 26.17
CA LYS A 164 7.16 -9.85 27.21
C LYS A 164 6.75 -9.23 28.56
N ILE A 165 7.42 -8.15 28.97
CA ILE A 165 7.09 -7.43 30.22
C ILE A 165 5.67 -6.86 30.18
N ARG A 166 5.29 -6.24 29.05
CA ARG A 166 3.94 -5.68 28.87
C ARG A 166 2.87 -6.76 28.98
N ASN A 167 3.07 -7.92 28.36
CA ASN A 167 2.12 -9.02 28.38
C ASN A 167 1.97 -9.59 29.80
N ALA A 168 3.07 -9.75 30.55
CA ALA A 168 3.01 -10.16 31.96
C ALA A 168 2.18 -9.20 32.81
N LYS A 169 2.33 -7.89 32.61
CA LYS A 169 1.51 -6.88 33.32
C LYS A 169 0.01 -7.02 33.03
N TYR A 170 -0.37 -7.36 31.80
CA TYR A 170 -1.78 -7.55 31.44
C TYR A 170 -2.35 -8.84 32.00
N ASN A 171 -1.58 -9.93 32.02
CA ASN A 171 -2.01 -11.18 32.64
C ASN A 171 -2.24 -10.97 34.15
N ASN A 172 -1.35 -10.26 34.84
CA ASN A 172 -1.53 -9.92 36.25
C ASN A 172 -2.77 -9.03 36.47
N LEU A 173 -3.04 -8.07 35.57
CA LEU A 173 -4.23 -7.22 35.66
C LEU A 173 -5.51 -8.03 35.46
N LEU A 174 -5.52 -8.95 34.50
CA LEU A 174 -6.65 -9.86 34.25
C LEU A 174 -6.93 -10.71 35.49
N GLN A 175 -5.89 -11.33 36.07
CA GLN A 175 -6.02 -12.10 37.32
C GLN A 175 -6.58 -11.24 38.47
N ASN A 176 -6.09 -10.01 38.64
CA ASN A 176 -6.62 -9.11 39.66
C ASN A 176 -8.11 -8.78 39.45
N ILE A 177 -8.53 -8.55 38.21
CA ILE A 177 -9.95 -8.29 37.89
C ILE A 177 -10.80 -9.52 38.17
N MET A 178 -10.30 -10.72 37.84
CA MET A 178 -11.01 -11.98 38.11
C MET A 178 -11.15 -12.23 39.62
N ASN A 179 -10.06 -12.09 40.38
CA ASN A 179 -10.09 -12.23 41.84
C ASN A 179 -11.04 -11.21 42.49
N GLN A 180 -11.10 -9.98 41.99
CA GLN A 180 -12.04 -8.96 42.48
C GLN A 180 -13.51 -9.22 42.11
N ARG A 181 -13.77 -10.06 41.09
CA ARG A 181 -15.14 -10.37 40.62
C ARG A 181 -15.77 -11.55 41.35
N GLU A 182 -14.98 -12.49 41.88
CA GLU A 182 -15.52 -13.58 42.73
C GLU A 182 -16.19 -13.06 44.01
N ASP A 183 -15.79 -11.87 44.51
CA ASP A 183 -16.28 -11.29 45.77
C ASP A 183 -17.49 -10.33 45.66
N ARG A 184 -18.12 -10.15 44.47
CA ARG A 184 -19.36 -9.33 44.36
C ARG A 184 -20.62 -10.20 44.28
N PRO A 185 -21.68 -9.89 45.05
CA PRO A 185 -23.01 -10.47 44.81
C PRO A 185 -23.46 -10.08 43.39
N GLU A 186 -24.01 -11.06 42.67
CA GLU A 186 -24.68 -11.02 41.35
C GLU A 186 -24.38 -9.80 40.45
N ALA A 187 -23.77 -10.10 39.29
CA ALA A 187 -23.47 -9.19 38.18
C ALA A 187 -24.23 -7.86 38.23
N VAL A 188 -23.51 -6.76 38.51
CA VAL A 188 -24.01 -5.39 38.50
C VAL A 188 -24.92 -5.22 37.28
N THR A 189 -26.23 -5.18 37.51
CA THR A 189 -27.24 -4.98 36.47
C THR A 189 -27.06 -3.55 36.00
N ILE A 190 -26.24 -3.34 34.98
CA ILE A 190 -26.07 -2.02 34.38
C ILE A 190 -27.44 -1.66 33.79
N ASN A 191 -28.08 -0.63 34.34
CA ASN A 191 -29.35 -0.11 33.86
C ASN A 191 -29.17 0.54 32.48
N ARG A 192 -29.04 -0.30 31.45
CA ARG A 192 -28.85 0.10 30.05
C ARG A 192 -30.18 0.52 29.45
N LYS A 193 -30.14 1.56 28.62
CA LYS A 193 -31.30 1.95 27.81
C LYS A 193 -31.67 0.80 26.87
N LYS A 194 -32.95 0.43 26.90
CA LYS A 194 -33.56 -0.56 26.01
C LYS A 194 -33.75 0.03 24.63
N TYR A 195 -33.51 -0.77 23.60
CA TYR A 195 -33.74 -0.40 22.21
C TYR A 195 -34.55 -1.49 21.52
N ASP A 196 -35.86 -1.29 21.52
CA ASP A 196 -36.80 -2.12 20.79
C ASP A 196 -36.95 -1.57 19.36
N ILE A 197 -36.78 -2.43 18.37
CA ILE A 197 -36.79 -2.09 16.95
C ILE A 197 -38.08 -2.64 16.34
N GLN A 198 -39.01 -1.75 16.03
CA GLN A 198 -40.27 -2.08 15.37
C GLN A 198 -40.17 -1.74 13.89
N PHE A 199 -40.64 -2.63 13.02
CA PHE A 199 -40.65 -2.41 11.59
C PHE A 199 -42.02 -2.78 11.02
N GLU A 200 -42.58 -1.90 10.19
CA GLU A 200 -43.91 -2.03 9.62
C GLU A 200 -43.83 -1.96 8.09
N ASN A 201 -44.35 -2.99 7.42
CA ASN A 201 -44.50 -3.07 5.96
C ASN A 201 -43.22 -2.75 5.15
N LEU A 202 -42.06 -3.24 5.61
CA LEU A 202 -40.78 -2.98 4.94
C LEU A 202 -40.73 -3.63 3.55
N GLY A 203 -40.48 -2.81 2.52
CA GLY A 203 -40.35 -3.29 1.14
C GLY A 203 -39.27 -2.59 0.34
N LEU A 204 -38.81 -3.30 -0.71
CA LEU A 204 -37.78 -2.85 -1.65
C LEU A 204 -38.13 -3.27 -3.07
N VAL A 205 -38.28 -2.28 -3.94
CA VAL A 205 -38.42 -2.43 -5.39
C VAL A 205 -37.19 -1.84 -6.07
N LEU A 206 -36.49 -2.65 -6.87
CA LEU A 206 -35.36 -2.18 -7.66
C LEU A 206 -35.81 -1.25 -8.80
N PRO A 207 -34.92 -0.42 -9.36
CA PRO A 207 -35.20 0.36 -10.57
C PRO A 207 -35.66 -0.49 -11.76
N SER A 208 -35.24 -1.75 -11.82
CA SER A 208 -35.71 -2.76 -12.79
C SER A 208 -37.16 -3.23 -12.57
N LYS A 209 -37.89 -2.62 -11.61
CA LYS A 209 -39.24 -2.99 -11.14
C LYS A 209 -39.35 -4.38 -10.51
N VAL A 210 -38.22 -5.03 -10.21
CA VAL A 210 -38.20 -6.29 -9.47
C VAL A 210 -38.37 -6.00 -7.98
N GLU A 211 -39.40 -6.56 -7.38
CA GLU A 211 -39.63 -6.50 -5.93
C GLU A 211 -38.80 -7.57 -5.23
N ILE A 212 -37.91 -7.15 -4.34
CA ILE A 212 -37.07 -8.06 -3.55
C ILE A 212 -37.69 -8.36 -2.18
N MET A 213 -38.31 -7.36 -1.57
CA MET A 213 -38.90 -7.44 -0.22
C MET A 213 -40.33 -6.91 -0.25
N ARG A 214 -41.26 -7.67 0.33
CA ARG A 214 -42.71 -7.41 0.28
C ARG A 214 -43.32 -7.38 1.67
N GLY A 215 -43.31 -6.20 2.28
CA GLY A 215 -44.13 -5.87 3.45
C GLY A 215 -43.79 -6.61 4.74
N VAL A 216 -42.51 -6.80 5.04
CA VAL A 216 -42.09 -7.48 6.28
C VAL A 216 -42.38 -6.60 7.50
N THR A 217 -43.10 -7.17 8.47
CA THR A 217 -43.55 -6.50 9.71
C THR A 217 -43.16 -7.32 10.93
N GLY A 218 -42.74 -6.67 12.02
CA GLY A 218 -42.31 -7.33 13.25
C GLY A 218 -41.62 -6.39 14.24
N GLU A 219 -41.09 -6.97 15.32
CA GLU A 219 -40.43 -6.23 16.40
C GLU A 219 -39.28 -7.04 17.02
N PHE A 220 -38.08 -6.47 17.08
CA PHE A 220 -36.97 -7.01 17.86
C PHE A 220 -36.89 -6.33 19.22
N LYS A 221 -36.94 -7.13 20.29
CA LYS A 221 -36.96 -6.63 21.67
C LYS A 221 -35.59 -6.73 22.34
N SER A 222 -35.33 -5.78 23.21
CA SER A 222 -34.16 -5.72 24.08
C SER A 222 -34.07 -6.96 24.97
N GLY A 223 -32.86 -7.52 25.09
CA GLY A 223 -32.59 -8.68 25.93
C GLY A 223 -32.94 -10.03 25.30
N ARG A 224 -33.32 -10.04 24.02
CA ARG A 224 -33.68 -11.24 23.26
C ARG A 224 -32.78 -11.43 22.05
N THR A 225 -32.63 -12.68 21.67
CA THR A 225 -31.95 -13.12 20.45
C THR A 225 -32.98 -13.50 19.38
N CYS A 226 -32.82 -12.97 18.17
CA CYS A 226 -33.64 -13.35 17.02
C CYS A 226 -32.78 -13.95 15.91
N CYS A 227 -33.14 -15.13 15.43
CA CYS A 227 -32.54 -15.70 14.23
C CYS A 227 -33.36 -15.34 12.98
N ILE A 228 -32.70 -14.92 11.90
CA ILE A 228 -33.30 -14.70 10.60
C ILE A 228 -32.91 -15.89 9.72
N MET A 229 -33.92 -16.64 9.27
CA MET A 229 -33.78 -17.83 8.45
C MET A 229 -34.58 -17.71 7.16
N GLY A 230 -34.30 -18.58 6.19
CA GLY A 230 -34.98 -18.60 4.90
C GLY A 230 -34.06 -19.11 3.79
N PRO A 231 -34.60 -19.67 2.70
CA PRO A 231 -33.80 -20.22 1.61
C PRO A 231 -32.91 -19.17 0.94
N SER A 232 -31.95 -19.62 0.13
CA SER A 232 -31.13 -18.74 -0.70
C SER A 232 -32.02 -17.90 -1.61
N GLY A 233 -31.76 -16.59 -1.65
CA GLY A 233 -32.61 -15.63 -2.39
C GLY A 233 -33.88 -15.18 -1.66
N ALA A 234 -34.11 -15.56 -0.40
CA ALA A 234 -35.25 -15.08 0.40
C ALA A 234 -35.14 -13.61 0.85
N GLY A 235 -33.99 -12.96 0.64
CA GLY A 235 -33.80 -11.54 1.00
C GLY A 235 -33.32 -11.28 2.43
N LYS A 236 -32.74 -12.27 3.13
CA LYS A 236 -32.24 -12.14 4.53
C LYS A 236 -31.26 -10.96 4.72
N THR A 237 -30.16 -10.94 3.96
CA THR A 237 -29.18 -9.86 4.01
C THR A 237 -29.77 -8.53 3.52
N THR A 238 -30.64 -8.59 2.50
CA THR A 238 -31.38 -7.41 2.01
C THR A 238 -32.25 -6.80 3.10
N PHE A 239 -32.95 -7.61 3.89
CA PHE A 239 -33.76 -7.17 5.02
C PHE A 239 -32.91 -6.46 6.07
N VAL A 240 -31.77 -7.03 6.49
CA VAL A 240 -30.87 -6.38 7.45
C VAL A 240 -30.33 -5.06 6.91
N ASN A 241 -30.01 -4.99 5.61
CA ASN A 241 -29.54 -3.75 4.96
C ASN A 241 -30.65 -2.69 4.87
N LEU A 242 -31.91 -3.08 4.64
CA LEU A 242 -33.05 -2.16 4.69
C LEU A 242 -33.32 -1.69 6.11
N LEU A 243 -33.23 -2.58 7.10
CA LEU A 243 -33.43 -2.22 8.50
C LEU A 243 -32.38 -1.21 8.95
N THR A 244 -31.11 -1.43 8.61
CA THR A 244 -29.97 -0.56 9.00
C THR A 244 -29.79 0.68 8.13
N ASP A 245 -30.71 0.99 7.20
CA ASP A 245 -30.65 2.17 6.32
C ASP A 245 -29.43 2.19 5.37
N LYS A 246 -28.83 1.02 5.07
CA LYS A 246 -27.78 0.90 4.04
C LYS A 246 -28.35 0.99 2.63
N VAL A 247 -29.60 0.53 2.44
CA VAL A 247 -30.36 0.62 1.18
C VAL A 247 -31.62 1.44 1.43
N LYS A 248 -31.95 2.36 0.52
CA LYS A 248 -33.20 3.13 0.60
C LYS A 248 -34.40 2.20 0.42
N ARG A 249 -35.33 2.27 1.37
CA ARG A 249 -36.61 1.55 1.35
C ARG A 249 -37.55 2.18 0.31
N THR A 250 -38.35 1.37 -0.38
CA THR A 250 -39.44 1.87 -1.23
C THR A 250 -40.78 1.92 -0.49
N SER A 251 -40.96 1.11 0.55
CA SER A 251 -42.16 1.11 1.39
C SER A 251 -41.84 0.76 2.84
N GLY A 252 -42.76 1.11 3.74
CA GLY A 252 -42.67 0.80 5.17
C GLY A 252 -41.90 1.81 5.99
N GLU A 253 -41.90 1.61 7.30
CA GLU A 253 -41.19 2.44 8.26
C GLU A 253 -40.56 1.63 9.40
N VAL A 254 -39.57 2.23 10.04
CA VAL A 254 -38.90 1.68 11.22
C VAL A 254 -39.09 2.64 12.38
N ARG A 255 -39.46 2.10 13.53
CA ARG A 255 -39.60 2.81 14.80
C ARG A 255 -38.64 2.23 15.83
N ILE A 256 -38.04 3.10 16.64
CA ILE A 256 -37.14 2.73 17.73
C ILE A 256 -37.81 3.20 19.02
N ASN A 257 -38.11 2.26 19.93
CA ASN A 257 -38.87 2.52 21.16
C ASN A 257 -40.19 3.28 20.87
N GLY A 258 -40.92 2.87 19.82
CA GLY A 258 -42.19 3.47 19.40
C GLY A 258 -42.08 4.80 18.64
N LYS A 259 -40.88 5.38 18.47
CA LYS A 259 -40.68 6.63 17.71
C LYS A 259 -40.14 6.35 16.31
N LYS A 260 -40.73 6.99 15.30
CA LYS A 260 -40.24 6.90 13.90
C LYS A 260 -38.88 7.59 13.76
N GLU A 261 -37.81 6.80 13.85
CA GLU A 261 -36.43 7.25 13.74
C GLU A 261 -35.60 6.27 12.92
N SER A 262 -34.65 6.79 12.15
CA SER A 262 -33.71 5.97 11.38
C SER A 262 -32.65 5.34 12.27
N LEU A 263 -32.35 4.04 12.06
CA LEU A 263 -31.23 3.36 12.71
C LEU A 263 -29.87 4.00 12.39
N LYS A 264 -29.76 4.76 11.29
CA LYS A 264 -28.54 5.51 10.94
C LYS A 264 -28.11 6.48 12.04
N LYS A 265 -29.08 7.06 12.78
CA LYS A 265 -28.81 7.94 13.93
C LYS A 265 -28.08 7.19 15.06
N TYR A 266 -28.36 5.89 15.20
CA TYR A 266 -27.86 5.00 16.24
C TYR A 266 -26.64 4.18 15.82
N LYS A 267 -26.01 4.50 14.68
CA LYS A 267 -24.88 3.75 14.09
C LYS A 267 -23.77 3.42 15.12
N LYS A 268 -23.47 4.33 16.05
CA LYS A 268 -22.45 4.12 17.10
C LYS A 268 -22.86 3.15 18.22
N LEU A 269 -24.15 2.89 18.38
CA LEU A 269 -24.71 1.93 19.34
C LEU A 269 -25.08 0.59 18.68
N ILE A 270 -24.91 0.47 17.36
CA ILE A 270 -25.14 -0.74 16.60
C ILE A 270 -23.79 -1.39 16.29
N GLY A 271 -23.62 -2.65 16.68
CA GLY A 271 -22.55 -3.51 16.20
C GLY A 271 -23.01 -4.30 14.98
N PHE A 272 -22.14 -4.44 13.97
CA PHE A 272 -22.42 -5.26 12.80
C PHE A 272 -21.24 -6.21 12.56
N VAL A 273 -21.49 -7.51 12.74
CA VAL A 273 -20.50 -8.57 12.50
C VAL A 273 -20.76 -9.14 11.10
N PRO A 274 -19.87 -8.91 10.12
CA PRO A 274 -20.00 -9.47 8.78
C PRO A 274 -19.77 -10.99 8.77
N GLN A 275 -20.19 -11.64 7.68
CA GLN A 275 -19.98 -13.07 7.44
C GLN A 275 -18.49 -13.43 7.46
N GLU A 276 -17.67 -12.66 6.74
CA GLU A 276 -16.22 -12.84 6.72
C GLU A 276 -15.55 -12.24 7.95
N ASP A 277 -14.56 -12.96 8.48
CA ASP A 277 -13.74 -12.53 9.61
C ASP A 277 -12.66 -11.54 9.16
N ILE A 278 -13.10 -10.32 8.82
CA ILE A 278 -12.25 -9.22 8.36
C ILE A 278 -11.58 -8.57 9.56
N MET A 279 -10.27 -8.74 9.70
CA MET A 279 -9.46 -8.18 10.78
C MET A 279 -7.97 -8.19 10.44
N LEU A 280 -7.18 -7.38 11.13
CA LEU A 280 -5.72 -7.33 10.96
C LEU A 280 -5.06 -8.57 11.55
N ARG A 281 -4.53 -9.44 10.69
CA ARG A 281 -4.05 -10.78 11.06
C ARG A 281 -2.74 -10.74 11.87
N GLU A 282 -1.97 -9.66 11.74
CA GLU A 282 -0.66 -9.48 12.38
C GLU A 282 -0.78 -9.12 13.86
N LEU A 283 -1.93 -8.59 14.29
CA LEU A 283 -2.16 -8.14 15.67
C LEU A 283 -2.44 -9.31 16.62
N THR A 284 -2.24 -9.10 17.93
CA THR A 284 -2.82 -10.03 18.91
C THR A 284 -4.32 -9.79 19.08
N VAL A 285 -5.01 -10.78 19.63
CA VAL A 285 -6.40 -10.63 20.11
C VAL A 285 -6.55 -9.40 21.02
N GLN A 286 -5.66 -9.23 21.99
CA GLN A 286 -5.70 -8.05 22.85
C GLN A 286 -5.44 -6.73 22.10
N ASP A 287 -4.43 -6.69 21.23
CA ASP A 287 -4.02 -5.46 20.53
C ASP A 287 -5.18 -4.94 19.66
N ILE A 288 -5.89 -5.82 18.94
CA ILE A 288 -6.98 -5.43 18.05
C ILE A 288 -8.23 -4.99 18.82
N LEU A 289 -8.58 -5.70 19.90
CA LEU A 289 -9.72 -5.36 20.75
C LEU A 289 -9.48 -4.02 21.47
N LEU A 290 -8.26 -3.81 21.97
CA LEU A 290 -7.88 -2.54 22.61
C LEU A 290 -7.88 -1.36 21.63
N HIS A 291 -7.49 -1.59 20.37
CA HIS A 291 -7.59 -0.55 19.33
C HIS A 291 -9.05 -0.21 19.05
N SER A 292 -9.91 -1.20 18.77
CA SER A 292 -11.35 -0.98 18.56
C SER A 292 -12.01 -0.25 19.73
N ALA A 293 -11.72 -0.67 20.96
CA ALA A 293 -12.22 -0.02 22.18
C ALA A 293 -11.82 1.46 22.26
N LYS A 294 -10.55 1.79 21.98
CA LYS A 294 -10.07 3.18 22.07
C LYS A 294 -10.71 4.08 21.02
N MET A 295 -11.01 3.54 19.85
CA MET A 295 -11.61 4.25 18.73
C MET A 295 -13.10 4.49 18.92
N ARG A 296 -13.83 3.53 19.51
CA ARG A 296 -15.31 3.55 19.53
C ARG A 296 -15.92 3.87 20.90
N LEU A 297 -15.21 3.62 22.00
CA LEU A 297 -15.69 3.98 23.35
C LEU A 297 -15.66 5.49 23.58
N PRO A 298 -16.52 6.03 24.47
CA PRO A 298 -16.63 7.45 24.72
C PRO A 298 -15.29 8.09 25.11
N SER A 299 -15.13 9.35 24.76
CA SER A 299 -13.96 10.15 25.18
C SER A 299 -13.91 10.37 26.70
N SER A 300 -15.06 10.28 27.40
CA SER A 300 -15.14 10.39 28.86
C SER A 300 -14.50 9.21 29.61
N TRP A 301 -14.32 8.06 28.95
CA TRP A 301 -13.72 6.89 29.58
C TRP A 301 -12.20 7.02 29.64
N THR A 302 -11.64 6.78 30.83
CA THR A 302 -10.19 6.75 31.03
C THR A 302 -9.56 5.57 30.30
N ASN A 303 -8.26 5.68 29.98
CA ASN A 303 -7.50 4.57 29.39
C ASN A 303 -7.49 3.30 30.26
N ALA A 304 -7.68 3.42 31.59
CA ALA A 304 -7.78 2.29 32.49
C ALA A 304 -9.14 1.57 32.31
N GLN A 305 -10.25 2.32 32.34
CA GLN A 305 -11.60 1.78 32.11
C GLN A 305 -11.72 1.13 30.72
N LYS A 306 -11.15 1.74 29.68
CA LYS A 306 -11.14 1.15 28.33
C LYS A 306 -10.40 -0.19 28.29
N LYS A 307 -9.30 -0.33 29.05
CA LYS A 307 -8.55 -1.60 29.15
C LYS A 307 -9.32 -2.65 29.95
N GLU A 308 -9.93 -2.24 31.06
CA GLU A 308 -10.73 -3.12 31.90
C GLU A 308 -11.90 -3.71 31.10
N LYS A 309 -12.61 -2.89 30.33
CA LYS A 309 -13.66 -3.35 29.40
C LYS A 309 -13.15 -4.36 28.38
N VAL A 310 -11.95 -4.15 27.83
CA VAL A 310 -11.36 -5.10 26.87
C VAL A 310 -11.04 -6.43 27.54
N LEU A 311 -10.47 -6.41 28.75
CA LEU A 311 -10.17 -7.64 29.50
C LEU A 311 -11.46 -8.37 29.90
N GLU A 312 -12.50 -7.65 30.30
CA GLU A 312 -13.82 -8.20 30.55
C GLU A 312 -14.39 -8.91 29.31
N ILE A 313 -14.32 -8.28 28.13
CA ILE A 313 -14.81 -8.89 26.90
C ILE A 313 -13.96 -10.10 26.49
N ILE A 314 -12.64 -10.04 26.66
CA ILE A 314 -11.75 -11.19 26.40
C ILE A 314 -12.16 -12.38 27.29
N HIS A 315 -12.37 -12.14 28.58
CA HIS A 315 -12.77 -13.18 29.50
C HIS A 315 -14.16 -13.73 29.19
N PHE A 316 -15.12 -12.84 28.95
CA PHE A 316 -16.49 -13.22 28.62
C PHE A 316 -16.58 -14.06 27.34
N LEU A 317 -15.72 -13.80 26.35
CA LEU A 317 -15.63 -14.58 25.12
C LEU A 317 -14.75 -15.84 25.24
N GLU A 318 -14.24 -16.12 26.44
CA GLU A 318 -13.32 -17.21 26.77
C GLU A 318 -12.05 -17.19 25.88
N LEU A 319 -11.44 -16.01 25.74
CA LEU A 319 -10.24 -15.78 24.92
C LEU A 319 -8.99 -15.53 25.79
N ASP A 320 -9.05 -15.76 27.10
CA ASP A 320 -7.97 -15.46 28.05
C ASP A 320 -6.66 -16.17 27.70
N HIS A 321 -6.74 -17.46 27.38
CA HIS A 321 -5.59 -18.30 27.03
C HIS A 321 -4.91 -17.88 25.71
N VAL A 322 -5.64 -17.20 24.82
CA VAL A 322 -5.15 -16.75 23.50
C VAL A 322 -5.01 -15.24 23.38
N MET A 323 -5.23 -14.47 24.45
CA MET A 323 -5.24 -12.99 24.39
C MET A 323 -3.94 -12.39 23.83
N ASN A 324 -2.81 -13.07 24.06
CA ASN A 324 -1.47 -12.64 23.66
C ASN A 324 -1.01 -13.29 22.33
N SER A 325 -1.80 -14.20 21.78
CA SER A 325 -1.53 -14.91 20.53
C SER A 325 -1.84 -14.03 19.32
N ILE A 326 -1.09 -14.23 18.23
CA ILE A 326 -1.35 -13.57 16.94
C ILE A 326 -2.61 -14.20 16.31
N ILE A 327 -3.42 -13.39 15.64
CA ILE A 327 -4.63 -13.88 14.96
C ILE A 327 -4.27 -14.83 13.81
N GLY A 328 -3.25 -14.48 13.03
CA GLY A 328 -2.67 -15.31 11.96
C GLY A 328 -3.52 -15.34 10.69
N ASN A 329 -2.88 -15.63 9.56
CA ASN A 329 -3.51 -15.76 8.24
C ASN A 329 -3.44 -17.24 7.79
N GLU A 330 -3.65 -17.53 6.49
CA GLU A 330 -3.51 -18.91 5.99
C GLU A 330 -2.05 -19.40 5.98
N GLU A 331 -1.07 -18.48 5.92
CA GLU A 331 0.36 -18.78 5.78
C GLU A 331 1.06 -18.91 7.15
N GLU A 332 0.72 -18.02 8.08
CA GLU A 332 1.21 -17.96 9.46
C GLU A 332 0.14 -18.47 10.42
N ARG A 333 0.42 -19.63 11.04
CA ARG A 333 -0.47 -20.24 12.03
C ARG A 333 -0.75 -19.26 13.18
N GLY A 334 -2.03 -18.97 13.41
CA GLY A 334 -2.51 -18.19 14.55
C GLY A 334 -3.57 -18.92 15.37
N ILE A 335 -4.63 -18.21 15.73
CA ILE A 335 -5.77 -18.76 16.50
C ILE A 335 -6.68 -19.63 15.61
N SER A 336 -7.52 -20.46 16.24
CA SER A 336 -8.48 -21.31 15.52
C SER A 336 -9.59 -20.50 14.83
N GLY A 337 -10.32 -21.12 13.90
CA GLY A 337 -11.47 -20.49 13.22
C GLY A 337 -12.57 -20.04 14.19
N GLY A 338 -12.94 -20.90 15.15
CA GLY A 338 -13.89 -20.54 16.21
C GLY A 338 -13.43 -19.36 17.07
N GLN A 339 -12.16 -19.37 17.49
CA GLN A 339 -11.57 -18.27 18.26
C GLN A 339 -11.58 -16.96 17.46
N ARG A 340 -11.25 -17.03 16.17
CA ARG A 340 -11.29 -15.89 15.25
C ARG A 340 -12.69 -15.30 15.11
N LYS A 341 -13.73 -16.15 15.02
CA LYS A 341 -15.13 -15.70 15.00
C LYS A 341 -15.51 -14.98 16.30
N ARG A 342 -15.11 -15.53 17.45
CA ARG A 342 -15.30 -14.87 18.76
C ARG A 342 -14.57 -13.53 18.84
N VAL A 343 -13.34 -13.42 18.30
CA VAL A 343 -12.61 -12.14 18.20
C VAL A 343 -13.37 -11.13 17.35
N ASN A 344 -13.93 -11.54 16.20
CA ASN A 344 -14.72 -10.68 15.33
C ASN A 344 -15.95 -10.11 16.07
N ILE A 345 -16.67 -10.96 16.80
CA ILE A 345 -17.77 -10.54 17.68
C ILE A 345 -17.25 -9.58 18.77
N GLY A 346 -16.12 -9.90 19.39
CA GLY A 346 -15.48 -9.08 20.40
C GLY A 346 -15.12 -7.67 19.91
N MET A 347 -14.69 -7.53 18.65
CA MET A 347 -14.38 -6.22 18.07
C MET A 347 -15.58 -5.27 18.04
N GLU A 348 -16.79 -5.81 17.91
CA GLU A 348 -18.04 -5.06 18.00
C GLU A 348 -18.47 -4.86 19.46
N LEU A 349 -18.34 -5.89 20.32
CA LEU A 349 -18.75 -5.81 21.73
C LEU A 349 -17.91 -4.85 22.58
N VAL A 350 -16.61 -4.68 22.28
CA VAL A 350 -15.76 -3.71 23.00
C VAL A 350 -16.19 -2.27 22.78
N ALA A 351 -16.95 -2.00 21.72
CA ALA A 351 -17.57 -0.70 21.52
C ALA A 351 -18.79 -0.49 22.44
N ASP A 352 -19.18 -1.46 23.26
CA ASP A 352 -20.35 -1.39 24.15
C ASP A 352 -21.65 -1.02 23.39
N PRO A 353 -22.07 -1.83 22.39
CA PRO A 353 -23.29 -1.59 21.63
C PRO A 353 -24.55 -1.97 22.41
N ASN A 354 -25.70 -1.47 21.98
CA ASN A 354 -27.02 -1.85 22.47
C ASN A 354 -27.77 -2.80 21.52
N ILE A 355 -27.39 -2.79 20.25
CA ILE A 355 -27.95 -3.65 19.20
C ILE A 355 -26.79 -4.33 18.50
N LEU A 356 -26.86 -5.63 18.27
CA LEU A 356 -25.85 -6.40 17.55
C LEU A 356 -26.50 -7.17 16.40
N PHE A 357 -26.09 -6.87 15.18
CA PHE A 357 -26.43 -7.64 13.99
C PHE A 357 -25.26 -8.55 13.63
N LEU A 358 -25.54 -9.82 13.34
CA LEU A 358 -24.56 -10.79 12.87
C LEU A 358 -25.03 -11.41 11.57
N ASP A 359 -24.16 -11.45 10.57
CA ASP A 359 -24.42 -12.17 9.32
C ASP A 359 -23.67 -13.50 9.36
N GLU A 360 -24.40 -14.60 9.38
CA GLU A 360 -23.90 -15.97 9.43
C GLU A 360 -22.78 -16.21 10.49
N PRO A 361 -23.09 -16.03 11.79
CA PRO A 361 -22.10 -16.20 12.85
C PRO A 361 -21.63 -17.64 13.05
N THR A 362 -22.35 -18.63 12.52
CA THR A 362 -22.05 -20.06 12.64
C THR A 362 -21.40 -20.67 11.40
N SER A 363 -21.23 -19.89 10.32
CA SER A 363 -20.69 -20.39 9.07
C SER A 363 -19.20 -20.73 9.19
N GLY A 364 -18.80 -21.88 8.63
CA GLY A 364 -17.43 -22.39 8.70
C GLY A 364 -17.03 -22.96 10.07
N LEU A 365 -17.97 -23.16 10.99
CA LEU A 365 -17.75 -23.78 12.30
C LEU A 365 -18.33 -25.20 12.35
N ASP A 366 -17.71 -26.07 13.16
CA ASP A 366 -18.31 -27.35 13.54
C ASP A 366 -19.52 -27.14 14.47
N SER A 367 -20.37 -28.16 14.58
CA SER A 367 -21.64 -28.09 15.32
C SER A 367 -21.47 -27.74 16.81
N SER A 368 -20.42 -28.25 17.47
CA SER A 368 -20.08 -27.90 18.86
C SER A 368 -19.70 -26.43 19.00
N THR A 369 -18.74 -25.96 18.20
CA THR A 369 -18.30 -24.56 18.26
C THR A 369 -19.43 -23.59 17.89
N ALA A 370 -20.29 -23.95 16.92
CA ALA A 370 -21.46 -23.15 16.57
C ALA A 370 -22.46 -23.03 17.74
N PHE A 371 -22.70 -24.13 18.47
CA PHE A 371 -23.54 -24.12 19.67
C PHE A 371 -22.96 -23.20 20.76
N GLU A 372 -21.66 -23.29 21.04
CA GLU A 372 -20.98 -22.42 22.01
C GLU A 372 -21.14 -20.93 21.65
N VAL A 373 -20.94 -20.58 20.38
CA VAL A 373 -21.12 -19.19 19.90
C VAL A 373 -22.56 -18.72 20.07
N CYS A 374 -23.56 -19.55 19.72
CA CYS A 374 -24.98 -19.19 19.90
C CYS A 374 -25.37 -19.07 21.38
N SER A 375 -24.86 -19.96 22.23
CA SER A 375 -25.09 -19.91 23.68
C SER A 375 -24.52 -18.63 24.28
N LEU A 376 -23.28 -18.28 23.90
CA LEU A 376 -22.63 -17.03 24.27
C LEU A 376 -23.44 -15.80 23.85
N LEU A 377 -23.97 -15.77 22.62
CA LEU A 377 -24.84 -14.67 22.16
C LEU A 377 -26.11 -14.57 23.02
N SER A 378 -26.76 -15.70 23.33
CA SER A 378 -27.93 -15.74 24.22
C SER A 378 -27.62 -15.17 25.61
N GLU A 379 -26.46 -15.52 26.17
CA GLU A 379 -26.01 -14.95 27.44
C GLU A 379 -25.76 -13.45 27.37
N ILE A 380 -25.13 -12.95 26.30
CA ILE A 380 -24.88 -11.52 26.13
C ILE A 380 -26.20 -10.76 26.06
N ALA A 381 -27.16 -11.25 25.27
CA ALA A 381 -28.47 -10.63 25.14
C ALA A 381 -29.11 -10.46 26.53
N LYS A 382 -29.16 -11.53 27.32
CA LYS A 382 -29.81 -11.54 28.65
C LYS A 382 -29.07 -10.69 29.68
N LYS A 383 -27.76 -10.93 29.87
CA LYS A 383 -26.96 -10.23 30.90
C LYS A 383 -26.79 -8.75 30.60
N GLN A 384 -26.68 -8.38 29.33
CA GLN A 384 -26.45 -6.98 28.92
C GLN A 384 -27.71 -6.27 28.43
N ASN A 385 -28.87 -6.94 28.47
CA ASN A 385 -30.13 -6.44 27.95
C ASN A 385 -29.96 -5.84 26.54
N MET A 386 -29.32 -6.61 25.66
CA MET A 386 -28.91 -6.21 24.32
C MET A 386 -29.83 -6.87 23.29
N THR A 387 -30.18 -6.15 22.22
CA THR A 387 -30.96 -6.72 21.10
C THR A 387 -29.99 -7.41 20.14
N ILE A 388 -30.10 -8.73 19.97
CA ILE A 388 -29.21 -9.49 19.07
C ILE A 388 -30.02 -10.10 17.94
N VAL A 389 -29.58 -9.85 16.71
CA VAL A 389 -30.21 -10.37 15.50
C VAL A 389 -29.14 -11.06 14.65
N ALA A 390 -29.32 -12.35 14.39
CA ALA A 390 -28.37 -13.15 13.63
C ALA A 390 -29.02 -13.75 12.39
N VAL A 391 -28.45 -13.53 11.21
CA VAL A 391 -28.80 -14.28 10.00
C VAL A 391 -28.12 -15.65 10.09
N VAL A 392 -28.87 -16.74 10.02
CA VAL A 392 -28.33 -18.09 10.17
C VAL A 392 -28.83 -18.99 9.04
N HIS A 393 -27.91 -19.79 8.50
CA HIS A 393 -28.20 -20.76 7.44
C HIS A 393 -28.06 -22.18 7.99
N SER A 394 -29.18 -22.90 8.15
CA SER A 394 -29.22 -24.31 8.60
C SER A 394 -28.42 -24.58 9.89
N PRO A 395 -28.83 -24.02 11.05
CA PRO A 395 -28.20 -24.31 12.33
C PRO A 395 -28.49 -25.74 12.81
N SER A 396 -27.58 -26.31 13.61
CA SER A 396 -27.86 -27.53 14.37
C SER A 396 -29.04 -27.32 15.33
N ALA A 397 -29.78 -28.38 15.64
CA ALA A 397 -30.93 -28.30 16.56
C ALA A 397 -30.55 -27.68 17.93
N GLN A 398 -29.35 -27.97 18.43
CA GLN A 398 -28.85 -27.40 19.68
C GLN A 398 -28.61 -25.89 19.58
N ALA A 399 -27.96 -25.44 18.51
CA ALA A 399 -27.71 -24.02 18.27
C ALA A 399 -29.01 -23.25 17.99
N PHE A 400 -29.95 -23.85 17.26
CA PHE A 400 -31.25 -23.27 16.96
C PHE A 400 -32.07 -22.97 18.23
N ARG A 401 -32.04 -23.89 19.20
CA ARG A 401 -32.75 -23.73 20.49
C ARG A 401 -32.19 -22.62 21.38
N GLN A 402 -31.00 -22.07 21.08
CA GLN A 402 -30.44 -20.95 21.86
C GLN A 402 -31.10 -19.60 21.51
N PHE A 403 -31.79 -19.50 20.38
CA PHE A 403 -32.50 -18.30 19.96
C PHE A 403 -33.87 -18.19 20.63
N ASP A 404 -34.25 -16.98 21.03
CA ASP A 404 -35.54 -16.72 21.64
C ASP A 404 -36.65 -16.59 20.58
N ASP A 405 -36.35 -15.91 19.46
CA ASP A 405 -37.27 -15.62 18.36
C ASP A 405 -36.68 -16.07 17.00
N ILE A 406 -37.56 -16.35 16.03
CA ILE A 406 -37.22 -16.64 14.63
C ILE A 406 -38.03 -15.73 13.70
N LEU A 407 -37.35 -15.16 12.70
CA LEU A 407 -37.95 -14.56 11.51
C LEU A 407 -37.63 -15.46 10.30
N LEU A 408 -38.64 -16.18 9.82
CA LEU A 408 -38.51 -17.05 8.66
C LEU A 408 -39.03 -16.34 7.42
N LEU A 409 -38.14 -16.07 6.46
CA LEU A 409 -38.43 -15.42 5.19
C LEU A 409 -38.54 -16.47 4.07
N GLY A 410 -39.56 -16.34 3.22
CA GLY A 410 -39.70 -17.11 1.98
C GLY A 410 -39.15 -16.38 0.76
N LYS A 411 -39.18 -17.06 -0.40
CA LYS A 411 -38.78 -16.46 -1.69
C LYS A 411 -39.61 -15.21 -1.99
N GLY A 412 -38.94 -14.13 -2.44
CA GLY A 412 -39.58 -12.84 -2.68
C GLY A 412 -39.72 -11.95 -1.44
N GLY A 413 -39.02 -12.29 -0.35
CA GLY A 413 -38.89 -11.41 0.82
C GLY A 413 -40.20 -11.17 1.56
N ARG A 414 -41.01 -12.23 1.69
CA ARG A 414 -42.25 -12.26 2.48
C ARG A 414 -42.05 -13.12 3.73
N THR A 415 -42.71 -12.75 4.82
CA THR A 415 -42.65 -13.49 6.08
C THR A 415 -43.49 -14.76 6.00
N VAL A 416 -42.90 -15.89 6.40
CA VAL A 416 -43.57 -17.19 6.59
C VAL A 416 -43.95 -17.39 8.05
N TYR A 417 -43.06 -16.99 8.96
CA TYR A 417 -43.31 -17.06 10.40
C TYR A 417 -42.45 -16.01 11.10
N PHE A 418 -43.02 -15.34 12.11
CA PHE A 418 -42.26 -14.48 13.00
C PHE A 418 -42.75 -14.61 14.44
N GLY A 419 -41.90 -15.06 15.35
CA GLY A 419 -42.26 -15.20 16.75
C GLY A 419 -41.32 -16.09 17.54
N PRO A 420 -41.71 -16.53 18.75
CA PRO A 420 -40.88 -17.36 19.59
C PRO A 420 -40.53 -18.69 18.93
N VAL A 421 -39.28 -19.14 19.08
CA VAL A 421 -38.82 -20.44 18.55
C VAL A 421 -39.65 -21.59 19.12
N ALA A 422 -40.00 -21.52 20.41
CA ALA A 422 -40.81 -22.53 21.09
C ALA A 422 -42.21 -22.73 20.46
N LYS A 423 -42.78 -21.71 19.82
CA LYS A 423 -44.11 -21.75 19.18
C LYS A 423 -44.06 -22.09 17.69
N ALA A 424 -42.88 -22.14 17.08
CA ALA A 424 -42.74 -22.41 15.67
C ALA A 424 -43.27 -23.82 15.32
N HIS A 425 -42.97 -24.81 16.15
CA HIS A 425 -43.45 -26.19 15.96
C HIS A 425 -44.99 -26.26 15.92
N GLU A 426 -45.65 -25.65 16.91
CA GLU A 426 -47.11 -25.60 17.00
C GLU A 426 -47.74 -24.92 15.77
N TYR A 427 -47.14 -23.84 15.28
CA TYR A 427 -47.59 -23.16 14.07
C TYR A 427 -47.52 -24.08 12.85
N PHE A 428 -46.36 -24.69 12.59
CA PHE A 428 -46.17 -25.56 11.42
C PHE A 428 -47.04 -26.81 11.45
N GLU A 429 -47.23 -27.42 12.63
CA GLU A 429 -48.16 -28.54 12.81
C GLU A 429 -49.59 -28.14 12.47
N ARG A 430 -50.04 -26.96 12.94
CA ARG A 430 -51.37 -26.42 12.67
C ARG A 430 -51.64 -26.13 11.19
N ILE A 431 -50.61 -25.75 10.42
CA ILE A 431 -50.71 -25.54 8.97
C ILE A 431 -50.39 -26.78 8.13
N GLY A 432 -50.38 -27.98 8.76
CA GLY A 432 -50.29 -29.25 8.04
C GLY A 432 -48.88 -29.75 7.78
N PHE A 433 -47.91 -29.30 8.57
CA PHE A 433 -46.51 -29.73 8.50
C PHE A 433 -46.03 -30.16 9.89
N PRO A 434 -46.47 -31.32 10.42
CA PRO A 434 -45.95 -31.87 11.67
C PRO A 434 -44.48 -32.24 11.50
N CYS A 435 -43.60 -31.64 12.30
CA CYS A 435 -42.18 -31.96 12.28
C CYS A 435 -41.93 -33.33 12.92
N PRO A 436 -41.26 -34.27 12.26
CA PRO A 436 -40.86 -35.53 12.90
C PRO A 436 -39.92 -35.26 14.10
N PRO A 437 -40.01 -36.05 15.19
CA PRO A 437 -39.20 -35.82 16.40
C PRO A 437 -37.70 -36.08 16.19
N GLU A 438 -37.33 -36.87 15.19
CA GLU A 438 -35.94 -37.21 14.86
C GLU A 438 -35.28 -36.20 13.91
N GLU A 439 -36.07 -35.33 13.27
CA GLU A 439 -35.56 -34.33 12.35
C GLU A 439 -35.16 -33.03 13.07
N ASN A 440 -34.20 -32.32 12.48
CA ASN A 440 -33.82 -30.99 12.95
C ASN A 440 -34.94 -29.99 12.58
N PRO A 441 -35.60 -29.34 13.55
CA PRO A 441 -36.70 -28.41 13.27
C PRO A 441 -36.29 -27.26 12.34
N ALA A 442 -35.04 -26.79 12.48
CA ALA A 442 -34.52 -25.70 11.67
C ALA A 442 -34.44 -26.08 10.18
N ASP A 443 -34.03 -27.31 9.88
CA ASP A 443 -33.95 -27.83 8.52
C ASP A 443 -35.34 -28.17 7.97
N PHE A 444 -36.20 -28.76 8.81
CA PHE A 444 -37.60 -29.03 8.46
C PHE A 444 -38.34 -27.75 8.03
N PHE A 445 -38.27 -26.68 8.82
CA PHE A 445 -38.92 -25.40 8.46
C PHE A 445 -38.39 -24.81 7.15
N MET A 446 -37.10 -25.00 6.88
CA MET A 446 -36.47 -24.58 5.63
C MET A 446 -36.93 -25.41 4.44
N ASP A 447 -37.10 -26.72 4.62
CA ASP A 447 -37.58 -27.64 3.60
C ASP A 447 -39.07 -27.43 3.28
N VAL A 448 -39.90 -27.13 4.28
CA VAL A 448 -41.29 -26.64 4.08
C VAL A 448 -41.28 -25.34 3.28
N THR A 449 -40.46 -24.36 3.69
CA THR A 449 -40.39 -23.04 3.03
C THR A 449 -39.88 -23.13 1.59
N SER A 450 -39.06 -24.13 1.27
CA SER A 450 -38.56 -24.38 -0.08
C SER A 450 -39.50 -25.23 -0.93
N GLY A 451 -40.54 -25.84 -0.33
CA GLY A 451 -41.53 -26.67 -1.02
C GLY A 451 -41.10 -28.11 -1.25
N LYS A 452 -40.10 -28.62 -0.51
CA LYS A 452 -39.67 -30.02 -0.62
C LYS A 452 -40.60 -30.98 0.14
N ILE A 453 -41.27 -30.48 1.18
CA ILE A 453 -42.17 -31.27 2.01
C ILE A 453 -43.61 -31.07 1.50
N PRO A 454 -44.33 -32.16 1.15
CA PRO A 454 -45.73 -32.06 0.75
C PRO A 454 -46.60 -31.67 1.95
N SER A 455 -47.65 -30.87 1.72
CA SER A 455 -48.59 -30.49 2.78
C SER A 455 -49.56 -31.64 3.07
N SER A 456 -49.85 -31.90 4.34
CA SER A 456 -50.90 -32.86 4.73
C SER A 456 -52.32 -32.33 4.48
N LEU A 457 -52.48 -31.01 4.34
CA LEU A 457 -53.78 -30.34 4.16
C LEU A 457 -54.17 -30.11 2.70
N LYS A 458 -53.17 -30.04 1.79
CA LYS A 458 -53.39 -29.73 0.37
C LYS A 458 -52.40 -30.47 -0.53
N ALA A 459 -52.91 -31.31 -1.43
CA ALA A 459 -52.10 -32.06 -2.39
C ALA A 459 -51.31 -31.15 -3.37
N ASP A 460 -51.90 -30.04 -3.82
CA ASP A 460 -51.29 -29.05 -4.73
C ASP A 460 -50.70 -27.84 -3.97
N PHE A 461 -49.95 -28.09 -2.90
CA PHE A 461 -49.32 -27.03 -2.11
C PHE A 461 -48.25 -26.29 -2.91
N LYS A 462 -48.29 -24.95 -2.88
CA LYS A 462 -47.21 -24.10 -3.38
C LYS A 462 -46.59 -23.34 -2.21
N PRO A 463 -45.26 -23.15 -2.17
CA PRO A 463 -44.60 -22.35 -1.12
C PRO A 463 -45.13 -20.92 -0.97
N SER A 464 -45.76 -20.36 -2.01
CA SER A 464 -46.44 -19.06 -1.96
C SER A 464 -47.65 -19.03 -1.03
N ASP A 465 -48.30 -20.18 -0.81
CA ASP A 465 -49.49 -20.30 0.03
C ASP A 465 -49.16 -20.07 1.52
N LEU A 466 -47.90 -20.30 1.91
CA LEU A 466 -47.41 -20.05 3.28
C LEU A 466 -47.55 -18.59 3.71
N PHE A 467 -47.44 -17.65 2.77
CA PHE A 467 -47.55 -16.22 3.08
C PHE A 467 -48.98 -15.85 3.49
N ASP A 468 -49.97 -16.42 2.80
CA ASP A 468 -51.38 -16.22 3.13
C ASP A 468 -51.69 -16.85 4.51
N TYR A 469 -51.15 -18.05 4.78
CA TYR A 469 -51.30 -18.69 6.10
C TYR A 469 -50.76 -17.84 7.23
N TRP A 470 -49.63 -17.17 7.03
CA TRP A 470 -49.05 -16.26 8.02
C TRP A 470 -49.89 -15.00 8.23
N GLU A 471 -50.38 -14.38 7.15
CA GLU A 471 -51.26 -13.20 7.24
C GLU A 471 -52.55 -13.52 8.02
N LEU A 472 -53.16 -14.67 7.75
CA LEU A 472 -54.37 -15.14 8.43
C LEU A 472 -54.15 -15.48 9.90
N TYR A 473 -53.00 -16.12 10.21
CA TYR A 473 -52.62 -16.43 11.59
C TYR A 473 -52.46 -15.15 12.43
N ASN A 474 -51.96 -14.07 11.83
CA ASN A 474 -51.83 -12.78 12.53
C ASN A 474 -53.14 -12.00 12.62
N SER A 475 -54.06 -12.13 11.65
CA SER A 475 -55.30 -11.35 11.63
C SER A 475 -56.38 -11.91 12.56
N ASN A 476 -56.49 -13.24 12.69
CA ASN A 476 -57.54 -13.91 13.45
C ASN A 476 -56.96 -14.59 14.70
N LYS A 477 -57.03 -13.89 15.85
CA LYS A 477 -56.64 -14.45 17.15
C LYS A 477 -57.66 -15.47 17.71
N ASP A 478 -58.81 -15.65 17.06
CA ASP A 478 -59.86 -16.58 17.47
C ASP A 478 -59.83 -17.86 16.61
N ASP A 479 -59.79 -19.00 17.29
CA ASP A 479 -59.27 -20.29 16.78
C ASP A 479 -60.13 -20.96 15.69
N GLU A 480 -61.43 -20.63 15.61
CA GLU A 480 -62.38 -21.33 14.73
C GLU A 480 -62.34 -20.87 13.27
N SER A 481 -62.07 -19.59 13.00
CA SER A 481 -62.07 -19.04 11.64
C SER A 481 -60.94 -19.60 10.77
N PHE A 482 -59.80 -19.93 11.40
CA PHE A 482 -58.60 -20.43 10.73
C PHE A 482 -58.79 -21.86 10.19
N LYS A 483 -59.51 -22.73 10.94
CA LYS A 483 -59.82 -24.10 10.50
C LYS A 483 -60.82 -24.12 9.34
N ILE A 484 -61.81 -23.23 9.36
CA ILE A 484 -62.83 -23.08 8.30
C ILE A 484 -62.18 -22.53 7.00
N PHE A 485 -61.21 -21.62 7.11
CA PHE A 485 -60.54 -21.06 5.93
C PHE A 485 -59.75 -22.12 5.15
N ILE A 486 -58.99 -22.98 5.84
CA ILE A 486 -58.20 -24.05 5.21
C ILE A 486 -59.10 -25.07 4.48
N SER A 487 -60.29 -25.39 5.03
CA SER A 487 -61.22 -26.33 4.40
C SER A 487 -61.99 -25.74 3.21
N SER A 488 -62.12 -24.42 3.11
CA SER A 488 -62.95 -23.74 2.10
C SER A 488 -62.23 -23.45 0.76
N ARG A 489 -60.90 -23.54 0.70
CA ARG A 489 -60.11 -23.10 -0.48
C ARG A 489 -59.79 -24.22 -1.50
N THR A 490 -60.45 -25.36 -1.42
CA THR A 490 -60.21 -26.57 -2.26
C THR A 490 -60.90 -26.57 -3.63
N LYS A 491 -61.40 -25.44 -4.18
CA LYS A 491 -62.01 -25.42 -5.51
C LYS A 491 -61.73 -24.13 -6.32
N TYR A 492 -61.12 -24.33 -7.50
CA TYR A 492 -60.97 -23.42 -8.68
C TYR A 492 -60.14 -22.12 -8.47
N ASP A 493 -59.23 -21.69 -9.36
CA ASP A 493 -59.30 -21.68 -10.82
C ASP A 493 -57.98 -21.99 -11.57
N LEU A 494 -58.14 -22.74 -12.67
CA LEU A 494 -57.29 -22.72 -13.86
C LEU A 494 -57.64 -21.47 -14.69
N PHE A 495 -56.64 -20.66 -15.10
CA PHE A 495 -56.45 -20.29 -16.52
C PHE A 495 -55.14 -19.49 -16.76
N LYS A 496 -54.44 -19.93 -17.82
CA LYS A 496 -53.46 -19.24 -18.69
C LYS A 496 -51.97 -19.11 -18.30
N LYS A 497 -51.18 -20.01 -18.91
CA LYS A 497 -49.85 -19.79 -19.56
C LYS A 497 -49.90 -18.53 -20.47
N GLU A 498 -48.85 -17.76 -20.75
CA GLU A 498 -47.47 -18.03 -21.22
C GLU A 498 -46.74 -16.66 -21.18
N HIS A 499 -45.46 -16.51 -20.81
CA HIS A 499 -44.31 -16.74 -21.69
C HIS A 499 -43.01 -16.82 -20.86
N LEU A 500 -42.21 -17.84 -21.16
CA LEU A 500 -40.77 -17.87 -20.88
C LEU A 500 -40.02 -17.08 -21.97
N PRO A 501 -38.83 -16.54 -21.65
CA PRO A 501 -37.70 -16.91 -22.48
C PRO A 501 -36.53 -17.49 -21.66
N LYS A 502 -36.16 -18.69 -22.10
CA LYS A 502 -34.81 -19.23 -22.34
C LYS A 502 -33.63 -18.68 -21.53
N SER A 503 -33.04 -19.61 -20.76
CA SER A 503 -31.60 -19.92 -20.68
C SER A 503 -30.66 -18.73 -20.59
N ALA A 504 -30.22 -18.43 -19.37
CA ALA A 504 -29.02 -17.67 -19.13
C ALA A 504 -27.82 -18.45 -19.68
N LYS A 505 -27.34 -18.04 -20.86
CA LYS A 505 -25.99 -18.33 -21.32
C LYS A 505 -24.99 -17.76 -20.31
N GLU A 506 -23.90 -18.50 -20.11
CA GLU A 506 -22.71 -18.08 -19.37
C GLU A 506 -22.33 -16.63 -19.70
N ILE A 507 -22.19 -15.83 -18.64
CA ILE A 507 -21.69 -14.46 -18.73
C ILE A 507 -20.21 -14.57 -19.07
N LYS A 508 -19.86 -14.29 -20.33
CA LYS A 508 -18.49 -13.92 -20.69
C LYS A 508 -18.18 -12.58 -20.02
N VAL A 509 -17.27 -12.61 -19.07
CA VAL A 509 -16.71 -11.42 -18.42
C VAL A 509 -15.93 -10.64 -19.48
N ASN A 510 -16.41 -9.45 -19.85
CA ASN A 510 -15.70 -8.53 -20.73
C ASN A 510 -14.53 -7.88 -19.95
N PRO A 511 -13.27 -7.95 -20.43
CA PRO A 511 -12.12 -7.30 -19.78
C PRO A 511 -12.26 -5.77 -19.65
N PHE A 512 -13.16 -5.17 -20.43
CA PHE A 512 -13.36 -3.72 -20.49
C PHE A 512 -14.27 -3.18 -19.36
N LEU A 513 -15.12 -4.01 -18.74
CA LEU A 513 -16.00 -3.58 -17.63
C LEU A 513 -15.27 -3.61 -16.27
N ALA A 514 -14.34 -4.55 -16.08
CA ALA A 514 -13.47 -4.61 -14.90
C ALA A 514 -12.55 -3.38 -14.77
N PHE A 515 -12.22 -2.73 -15.90
CA PHE A 515 -11.48 -1.47 -15.91
C PHE A 515 -12.28 -0.31 -15.30
N PHE A 516 -13.59 -0.23 -15.55
CA PHE A 516 -14.45 0.84 -15.02
C PHE A 516 -14.87 0.65 -13.57
N ASP A 517 -14.98 -0.59 -13.07
CA ASP A 517 -15.26 -0.87 -11.66
C ASP A 517 -14.12 -0.37 -10.75
N VAL A 518 -12.87 -0.42 -11.23
CA VAL A 518 -11.70 0.14 -10.54
C VAL A 518 -11.77 1.67 -10.45
N PHE A 519 -12.20 2.35 -11.52
CA PHE A 519 -12.39 3.79 -11.51
C PHE A 519 -13.57 4.22 -10.62
N ARG A 520 -14.62 3.40 -10.50
CA ARG A 520 -15.75 3.67 -9.60
C ARG A 520 -15.32 3.68 -8.14
N ASP A 521 -14.55 2.68 -7.71
CA ASP A 521 -14.06 2.60 -6.34
C ASP A 521 -13.05 3.72 -6.02
N LEU A 522 -12.19 4.07 -7.00
CA LEU A 522 -11.28 5.22 -6.89
C LEU A 522 -12.05 6.55 -6.83
N PHE A 523 -13.14 6.70 -7.59
CA PHE A 523 -13.97 7.90 -7.60
C PHE A 523 -14.73 8.09 -6.28
N PHE A 524 -15.31 7.03 -5.72
CA PHE A 524 -15.93 7.10 -4.39
C PHE A 524 -14.89 7.39 -3.30
N TYR A 525 -13.69 6.81 -3.40
CA TYR A 525 -12.58 7.11 -2.49
C TYR A 525 -12.15 8.58 -2.55
N ILE A 526 -12.03 9.15 -3.75
CA ILE A 526 -11.68 10.55 -3.97
C ILE A 526 -12.81 11.48 -3.48
N ILE A 527 -14.08 11.15 -3.73
CA ILE A 527 -15.23 11.93 -3.24
C ILE A 527 -15.30 11.92 -1.72
N ASP A 528 -15.13 10.77 -1.06
CA ASP A 528 -15.14 10.67 0.39
C ASP A 528 -13.99 11.49 1.00
N ILE A 529 -12.79 11.45 0.39
CA ILE A 529 -11.66 12.28 0.79
C ILE A 529 -11.94 13.76 0.56
N PHE A 530 -12.47 14.18 -0.59
CA PHE A 530 -12.78 15.58 -0.88
C PHE A 530 -13.88 16.12 0.03
N GLN A 531 -14.90 15.30 0.34
CA GLN A 531 -15.96 15.67 1.27
C GLN A 531 -15.41 15.81 2.70
N GLU A 532 -14.53 14.91 3.14
CA GLU A 532 -13.89 14.98 4.45
C GLU A 532 -12.84 16.12 4.54
N ILE A 533 -12.13 16.43 3.45
CA ILE A 533 -11.24 17.60 3.34
C ILE A 533 -12.05 18.89 3.36
N TRP A 534 -13.17 18.97 2.63
CA TRP A 534 -14.04 20.14 2.64
C TRP A 534 -14.62 20.39 4.04
N GLU A 535 -15.11 19.34 4.71
CA GLU A 535 -15.61 19.44 6.08
C GLU A 535 -14.50 19.82 7.08
N ASN A 536 -13.28 19.29 6.92
CA ASN A 536 -12.15 19.62 7.79
C ASN A 536 -11.53 20.99 7.52
N ILE A 537 -11.48 21.47 6.27
CA ILE A 537 -11.11 22.84 5.94
C ILE A 537 -12.18 23.80 6.47
N CYS A 538 -13.46 23.47 6.32
CA CYS A 538 -14.53 24.20 6.99
C CYS A 538 -14.34 24.22 8.51
N ASN A 539 -13.93 23.12 9.15
CA ASN A 539 -13.67 23.05 10.60
C ASN A 539 -12.40 23.80 11.04
N LEU A 540 -11.36 23.84 10.20
CA LEU A 540 -10.11 24.59 10.44
C LEU A 540 -10.34 26.09 10.24
N CYS A 541 -11.06 26.47 9.18
CA CYS A 541 -11.58 27.81 9.00
C CYS A 541 -12.53 28.18 10.14
N ARG A 542 -13.32 27.24 10.68
CA ARG A 542 -14.15 27.44 11.89
C ARG A 542 -13.30 27.62 13.14
N PHE A 543 -12.15 26.96 13.26
CA PHE A 543 -11.23 27.15 14.40
C PHE A 543 -10.50 28.51 14.33
N ALA A 544 -10.06 28.92 13.13
CA ALA A 544 -9.51 30.25 12.87
C ALA A 544 -10.58 31.35 13.03
N TYR A 545 -11.80 31.10 12.54
CA TYR A 545 -12.96 31.97 12.70
C TYR A 545 -13.42 32.03 14.16
N MET A 546 -13.38 30.94 14.93
CA MET A 546 -13.71 30.89 16.36
C MET A 546 -12.64 31.52 17.26
N SER A 547 -11.37 31.54 16.86
CA SER A 547 -10.31 32.27 17.59
C SER A 547 -10.40 33.78 17.36
N VAL A 548 -10.82 34.22 16.16
CA VAL A 548 -11.17 35.62 15.88
C VAL A 548 -12.53 36.00 16.50
N LEU A 549 -13.51 35.08 16.50
CA LEU A 549 -14.81 35.28 17.15
C LEU A 549 -14.73 35.23 18.67
N PHE A 550 -13.78 34.54 19.32
CA PHE A 550 -13.67 34.60 20.79
C PHE A 550 -13.44 36.03 21.30
N VAL A 551 -12.82 36.89 20.48
CA VAL A 551 -12.65 38.33 20.75
C VAL A 551 -13.94 39.12 20.48
N LEU A 552 -14.75 38.72 19.49
CA LEU A 552 -16.00 39.39 19.10
C LEU A 552 -17.26 38.85 19.82
N ASN A 553 -17.22 37.64 20.35
CA ASN A 553 -18.33 36.89 20.97
C ASN A 553 -18.59 37.33 22.43
N LYS A 554 -17.83 38.32 22.92
CA LYS A 554 -18.21 39.08 24.13
C LYS A 554 -19.29 40.14 23.85
N LEU A 555 -19.56 40.44 22.57
CA LEU A 555 -20.46 41.52 22.15
C LEU A 555 -21.80 41.05 21.56
N PHE A 556 -21.90 39.85 20.97
CA PHE A 556 -23.17 39.42 20.35
C PHE A 556 -23.40 37.91 20.50
N ASN A 557 -24.21 37.56 21.50
CA ASN A 557 -24.84 36.24 21.62
C ASN A 557 -25.88 36.08 20.49
N ALA A 558 -25.67 35.11 19.58
CA ALA A 558 -26.69 34.17 19.12
C ALA A 558 -26.21 33.29 17.95
N SER A 559 -26.47 31.98 18.10
CA SER A 559 -26.74 31.03 17.01
C SER A 559 -25.63 30.61 16.06
N PHE A 560 -24.76 29.67 16.47
CA PHE A 560 -24.30 28.60 15.56
C PHE A 560 -23.97 27.33 16.35
N LYS A 561 -24.88 26.34 16.32
CA LYS A 561 -24.69 25.02 16.94
C LYS A 561 -23.70 24.18 16.12
N VAL A 562 -22.61 23.74 16.74
CA VAL A 562 -21.75 22.64 16.27
C VAL A 562 -22.56 21.35 16.40
N GLN A 563 -22.68 20.58 15.31
CA GLN A 563 -23.47 19.35 15.32
C GLN A 563 -22.60 18.21 15.87
N PHE A 564 -22.57 18.11 17.20
CA PHE A 564 -22.09 16.91 17.89
C PHE A 564 -23.02 15.74 17.56
N ASP A 565 -22.46 14.54 17.37
CA ASP A 565 -23.26 13.33 17.30
C ASP A 565 -24.10 13.24 18.59
N PRO A 566 -25.44 13.25 18.50
CA PRO A 566 -26.30 13.44 19.66
C PRO A 566 -26.28 12.26 20.64
N ILE A 567 -25.64 11.14 20.27
CA ILE A 567 -25.71 9.89 21.03
C ILE A 567 -24.40 9.55 21.74
N ARG A 568 -23.26 9.70 21.05
CA ARG A 568 -21.96 9.34 21.64
C ARG A 568 -20.80 10.18 21.09
N GLU A 569 -20.11 10.87 21.99
CA GLU A 569 -18.85 11.55 21.70
C GLU A 569 -17.70 10.54 21.60
N THR A 570 -17.21 10.36 20.38
CA THR A 570 -16.03 9.55 20.05
C THR A 570 -14.76 10.42 20.04
N PRO A 571 -13.56 9.83 20.02
CA PRO A 571 -12.31 10.58 19.99
C PRO A 571 -12.22 11.52 18.78
N ASN A 572 -11.48 12.62 18.94
CA ASN A 572 -11.22 13.55 17.84
C ASN A 572 -10.33 12.94 16.75
N ILE A 573 -10.33 13.55 15.56
CA ILE A 573 -9.58 13.06 14.39
C ILE A 573 -8.07 12.92 14.68
N PHE A 574 -7.49 13.80 15.49
CA PHE A 574 -6.07 13.73 15.86
C PHE A 574 -5.73 12.53 16.75
N THR A 575 -6.59 12.22 17.72
CA THR A 575 -6.44 11.03 18.57
C THR A 575 -6.60 9.77 17.75
N VAL A 576 -7.58 9.75 16.84
CA VAL A 576 -7.78 8.65 15.89
C VAL A 576 -6.52 8.46 15.03
N PHE A 577 -5.96 9.54 14.49
CA PHE A 577 -4.70 9.49 13.72
C PHE A 577 -3.56 8.89 14.53
N TRP A 578 -3.38 9.31 15.78
CA TRP A 578 -2.33 8.78 16.64
C TRP A 578 -2.52 7.28 16.97
N LEU A 579 -3.78 6.85 17.15
CA LEU A 579 -4.11 5.44 17.38
C LEU A 579 -3.85 4.59 16.13
N ASP A 580 -4.23 5.10 14.96
CA ASP A 580 -3.96 4.46 13.67
C ASP A 580 -2.47 4.42 13.36
N PHE A 581 -1.73 5.48 13.64
CA PHE A 581 -0.28 5.54 13.44
C PHE A 581 0.42 4.49 14.32
N LYS A 582 0.03 4.41 15.58
CA LYS A 582 0.56 3.39 16.50
C LYS A 582 0.23 1.97 16.04
N ARG A 583 -0.97 1.76 15.50
CA ARG A 583 -1.39 0.48 14.90
C ARG A 583 -0.54 0.15 13.68
N ALA A 584 -0.39 1.09 12.75
CA ALA A 584 0.41 0.94 11.54
C ALA A 584 1.88 0.61 11.84
N CYS A 585 2.53 1.35 12.76
CA CYS A 585 3.87 1.02 13.22
C CYS A 585 3.93 -0.38 13.85
N LEU A 586 2.90 -0.79 14.58
CA LEU A 586 2.88 -2.12 15.18
C LEU A 586 2.78 -3.20 14.10
N GLN A 587 2.00 -3.00 13.04
CA GLN A 587 1.89 -3.93 11.92
C GLN A 587 3.22 -4.04 11.16
N ILE A 588 3.73 -2.92 10.63
CA ILE A 588 4.93 -2.87 9.79
C ILE A 588 6.15 -3.47 10.50
N TYR A 589 6.34 -3.11 11.78
CA TYR A 589 7.57 -3.49 12.49
C TYR A 589 7.42 -4.74 13.36
N ARG A 590 6.34 -5.52 13.24
CA ARG A 590 6.15 -6.72 14.07
C ARG A 590 6.79 -7.95 13.47
N ASN A 591 6.69 -8.14 12.16
CA ASN A 591 7.34 -9.26 11.49
C ASN A 591 8.75 -8.85 11.04
N LEU A 592 9.77 -9.34 11.76
CA LEU A 592 11.18 -9.10 11.43
C LEU A 592 11.51 -9.69 10.06
N HIS A 593 10.97 -10.85 9.72
CA HIS A 593 11.30 -11.56 8.49
C HIS A 593 10.83 -10.79 7.26
N SER A 594 9.58 -10.30 7.27
CA SER A 594 9.07 -9.47 6.17
C SER A 594 9.87 -8.17 6.03
N PHE A 595 10.08 -7.44 7.13
CA PHE A 595 10.86 -6.21 7.09
C PHE A 595 12.29 -6.45 6.58
N PHE A 596 12.90 -7.56 6.99
CA PHE A 596 14.22 -7.98 6.55
C PHE A 596 14.27 -8.25 5.05
N LEU A 597 13.31 -9.02 4.51
CA LEU A 597 13.26 -9.32 3.08
C LEU A 597 13.12 -8.06 2.23
N ASP A 598 12.34 -7.08 2.69
CA ASP A 598 12.23 -5.77 2.02
C ASP A 598 13.58 -5.05 1.97
N GLN A 599 14.33 -5.02 3.07
CA GLN A 599 15.64 -4.36 3.09
C GLN A 599 16.69 -5.08 2.25
N VAL A 600 16.63 -6.42 2.18
CA VAL A 600 17.48 -7.21 1.29
C VAL A 600 17.18 -6.89 -0.17
N LEU A 601 15.91 -6.69 -0.54
CA LEU A 601 15.53 -6.27 -1.89
C LEU A 601 16.15 -4.91 -2.25
N HIS A 602 16.01 -3.89 -1.40
CA HIS A 602 16.59 -2.55 -1.66
C HIS A 602 18.11 -2.59 -1.78
N LEU A 603 18.78 -3.33 -0.90
CA LEU A 603 20.23 -3.51 -0.95
C LEU A 603 20.67 -4.25 -2.21
N GLY A 604 19.98 -5.35 -2.55
CA GLY A 604 20.25 -6.19 -3.71
C GLY A 604 20.12 -5.41 -5.02
N CYS A 605 19.07 -4.59 -5.15
CA CYS A 605 18.89 -3.70 -6.30
C CYS A 605 20.05 -2.70 -6.42
N GLY A 606 20.41 -2.01 -5.34
CA GLY A 606 21.52 -1.04 -5.36
C GLY A 606 22.87 -1.71 -5.67
N MET A 607 23.13 -2.92 -5.14
CA MET A 607 24.35 -3.68 -5.41
C MET A 607 24.42 -4.14 -6.87
N PHE A 608 23.32 -4.69 -7.41
CA PHE A 608 23.26 -5.13 -8.80
C PHE A 608 23.52 -3.96 -9.77
N ILE A 609 22.88 -2.81 -9.52
CA ILE A 609 23.08 -1.60 -10.31
C ILE A 609 24.51 -1.08 -10.18
N SER A 610 25.06 -1.08 -8.97
CA SER A 610 26.45 -0.67 -8.73
C SER A 610 27.43 -1.53 -9.52
N ILE A 611 27.22 -2.86 -9.58
CA ILE A 611 28.02 -3.79 -10.38
C ILE A 611 27.86 -3.53 -11.88
N ALA A 612 26.63 -3.31 -12.34
CA ALA A 612 26.35 -3.05 -13.75
C ALA A 612 26.92 -1.70 -14.24
N SER A 613 27.16 -0.74 -13.34
CA SER A 613 27.57 0.64 -13.67
C SER A 613 29.01 0.99 -13.25
N GLN A 614 29.87 0.00 -12.93
CA GLN A 614 31.23 0.25 -12.43
C GLN A 614 32.14 1.03 -13.40
N ASP A 615 31.93 0.85 -14.70
CA ASP A 615 32.70 1.56 -15.74
C ASP A 615 31.92 2.76 -16.32
N PHE A 616 30.72 3.07 -15.81
CA PHE A 616 29.96 4.22 -16.25
C PHE A 616 30.62 5.49 -15.72
N THR A 617 31.14 6.29 -16.64
CA THR A 617 31.84 7.54 -16.33
C THR A 617 31.47 8.59 -17.37
N TYR A 618 31.73 9.85 -17.01
CA TYR A 618 31.64 10.97 -17.94
C TYR A 618 33.05 11.41 -18.32
N LEU A 619 33.34 11.43 -19.62
CA LEU A 619 34.55 12.05 -20.17
C LEU A 619 34.15 13.22 -21.08
N PRO A 620 34.82 14.37 -20.94
CA PRO A 620 34.52 15.55 -21.76
C PRO A 620 34.79 15.26 -23.24
N GLN A 621 34.16 16.05 -24.11
CA GLN A 621 34.42 16.01 -25.55
C GLN A 621 35.93 16.21 -25.82
N GLN A 622 36.44 15.57 -26.87
CA GLN A 622 37.79 15.85 -27.37
C GLN A 622 37.90 17.31 -27.87
N PRO A 623 39.07 17.95 -27.78
CA PRO A 623 39.30 19.27 -28.35
C PRO A 623 38.88 19.36 -29.82
N LYS A 624 38.26 20.49 -30.18
CA LYS A 624 37.69 20.72 -31.51
C LYS A 624 38.74 20.56 -32.60
N GLU A 625 39.95 21.01 -32.31
CA GLU A 625 41.11 20.95 -33.21
C GLU A 625 41.47 19.51 -33.60
N ILE A 626 41.22 18.53 -32.73
CA ILE A 626 41.43 17.10 -33.03
C ILE A 626 40.24 16.54 -33.81
N CYS A 627 39.03 16.92 -33.45
CA CYS A 627 37.84 16.44 -34.14
C CYS A 627 37.73 16.98 -35.57
N ASP A 628 38.32 18.14 -35.86
CA ASP A 628 38.33 18.73 -37.20
C ASP A 628 39.22 17.98 -38.18
N ILE A 629 40.28 17.33 -37.68
CA ILE A 629 41.19 16.47 -38.47
C ILE A 629 40.78 14.99 -38.46
N ALA A 630 39.76 14.62 -37.67
CA ALA A 630 39.30 13.24 -37.59
C ALA A 630 38.66 12.81 -38.93
N PRO A 631 38.77 11.51 -39.30
CA PRO A 631 38.07 10.97 -40.47
C PRO A 631 36.58 11.31 -40.45
N LEU A 632 35.99 11.60 -41.62
CA LEU A 632 34.59 12.09 -41.75
C LEU A 632 33.56 11.18 -41.04
N ASN A 633 33.81 9.87 -41.01
CA ASN A 633 32.96 8.88 -40.35
C ASN A 633 33.09 8.86 -38.81
N LEU A 634 34.17 9.42 -38.26
CA LEU A 634 34.44 9.50 -36.81
C LEU A 634 34.22 10.91 -36.25
N ARG A 635 34.06 11.92 -37.12
CA ARG A 635 33.93 13.33 -36.72
C ARG A 635 32.70 13.58 -35.84
N SER A 636 31.56 12.96 -36.15
CA SER A 636 30.35 13.05 -35.31
C SER A 636 30.57 12.45 -33.93
N VAL A 637 31.20 11.28 -33.85
CA VAL A 637 31.51 10.59 -32.58
C VAL A 637 32.52 11.37 -31.75
N CYS A 638 33.51 12.02 -32.39
CA CYS A 638 34.50 12.86 -31.71
C CYS A 638 33.87 14.12 -31.09
N GLN A 639 32.84 14.67 -31.75
CA GLN A 639 32.15 15.88 -31.32
C GLN A 639 31.17 15.66 -30.16
N GLU A 640 30.94 14.42 -29.74
CA GLU A 640 30.09 14.10 -28.60
C GLU A 640 30.93 13.68 -27.38
N PRO A 641 30.53 14.12 -26.16
CA PRO A 641 31.16 13.61 -24.95
C PRO A 641 30.82 12.14 -24.74
N PHE A 642 31.73 11.40 -24.10
CA PHE A 642 31.46 10.02 -23.69
C PHE A 642 30.68 10.06 -22.37
N ASP A 643 29.36 9.82 -22.45
CA ASP A 643 28.44 9.98 -21.34
C ASP A 643 27.62 8.71 -21.07
N TYR A 644 28.06 7.93 -20.09
CA TYR A 644 27.29 6.79 -19.56
C TYR A 644 26.59 7.11 -18.24
N LEU A 645 26.66 8.37 -17.80
CA LEU A 645 26.13 8.80 -16.52
C LEU A 645 24.60 8.94 -16.55
N THR A 646 24.07 9.30 -17.72
CA THR A 646 22.62 9.26 -18.01
C THR A 646 22.05 7.83 -17.88
N PHE A 647 22.75 6.82 -18.41
CA PHE A 647 22.39 5.41 -18.24
C PHE A 647 22.53 4.93 -16.79
N ALA A 648 23.55 5.38 -16.06
CA ALA A 648 23.66 5.13 -14.62
C ALA A 648 22.43 5.69 -13.87
N GLY A 649 22.00 6.90 -14.22
CA GLY A 649 20.79 7.52 -13.70
C GLY A 649 19.54 6.68 -13.99
N ILE A 650 19.36 6.19 -15.23
CA ILE A 650 18.24 5.30 -15.59
C ILE A 650 18.25 4.04 -14.73
N PHE A 651 19.41 3.40 -14.55
CA PHE A 651 19.52 2.20 -13.72
C PHE A 651 19.18 2.48 -12.25
N VAL A 652 19.70 3.57 -11.68
CA VAL A 652 19.33 4.01 -10.33
C VAL A 652 17.82 4.22 -10.24
N ALA A 653 17.24 4.93 -11.20
CA ALA A 653 15.81 5.22 -11.21
C ALA A 653 14.97 3.94 -11.29
N LEU A 654 15.33 3.02 -12.19
CA LEU A 654 14.67 1.73 -12.35
C LEU A 654 14.73 0.89 -11.07
N GLY A 655 15.90 0.77 -10.43
CA GLY A 655 16.05 -0.03 -9.21
C GLY A 655 15.29 0.53 -8.01
N VAL A 656 15.35 1.85 -7.81
CA VAL A 656 14.61 2.53 -6.74
C VAL A 656 13.11 2.43 -6.98
N LEU A 657 12.64 2.70 -8.19
CA LEU A 657 11.22 2.62 -8.53
C LEU A 657 10.68 1.19 -8.43
N PHE A 658 11.41 0.20 -8.95
CA PHE A 658 11.04 -1.20 -8.86
C PHE A 658 10.92 -1.68 -7.41
N SER A 659 11.99 -1.53 -6.62
CA SER A 659 12.00 -2.00 -5.24
C SER A 659 11.05 -1.19 -4.36
N GLY A 660 10.99 0.14 -4.54
CA GLY A 660 10.12 1.03 -3.78
C GLY A 660 8.62 0.80 -4.04
N MET A 661 8.20 0.69 -5.31
CA MET A 661 6.78 0.42 -5.63
C MET A 661 6.36 -1.00 -5.23
N SER A 662 7.23 -2.00 -5.42
CA SER A 662 6.95 -3.37 -5.00
C SER A 662 6.62 -3.44 -3.51
N VAL A 663 7.47 -2.83 -2.67
CA VAL A 663 7.31 -2.79 -1.23
C VAL A 663 6.15 -1.88 -0.79
N GLY A 664 6.02 -0.70 -1.40
CA GLY A 664 4.96 0.27 -1.09
C GLY A 664 3.55 -0.22 -1.44
N SER A 665 3.41 -0.99 -2.52
CA SER A 665 2.11 -1.55 -2.94
C SER A 665 1.52 -2.54 -1.92
N GLY A 666 2.38 -3.20 -1.13
CA GLY A 666 1.97 -4.08 -0.04
C GLY A 666 1.38 -3.36 1.17
N THR A 667 1.65 -2.06 1.37
CA THR A 667 1.22 -1.31 2.56
C THR A 667 -0.30 -1.14 2.62
N PHE A 668 -0.96 -0.78 1.51
CA PHE A 668 -2.42 -0.58 1.47
C PHE A 668 -3.17 -1.72 0.81
N GLY A 669 -2.56 -2.41 -0.17
CA GLY A 669 -3.22 -3.48 -0.92
C GLY A 669 -3.73 -4.63 -0.05
N ASN A 670 -3.02 -4.95 1.03
CA ASN A 670 -3.40 -6.04 1.94
C ASN A 670 -4.55 -5.67 2.91
N GLU A 671 -4.88 -4.39 3.06
CA GLU A 671 -5.81 -3.92 4.10
C GLU A 671 -7.05 -3.21 3.54
N LYS A 672 -7.23 -3.17 2.22
CA LYS A 672 -8.39 -2.54 1.57
C LYS A 672 -9.73 -2.97 2.19
N VAL A 673 -9.89 -4.26 2.47
CA VAL A 673 -11.11 -4.82 3.08
C VAL A 673 -11.30 -4.34 4.53
N VAL A 674 -10.22 -4.28 5.31
CA VAL A 674 -10.25 -3.79 6.70
C VAL A 674 -10.54 -2.28 6.74
N PHE A 675 -9.96 -1.52 5.81
CA PHE A 675 -10.23 -0.09 5.65
C PHE A 675 -11.74 0.17 5.42
N TRP A 676 -12.37 -0.54 4.49
CA TRP A 676 -13.80 -0.38 4.23
C TRP A 676 -14.66 -0.77 5.42
N ARG A 677 -14.30 -1.85 6.13
CA ARG A 677 -14.96 -2.25 7.37
C ARG A 677 -14.88 -1.14 8.42
N ASP A 678 -13.69 -0.64 8.72
CA ASP A 678 -13.45 0.38 9.76
C ASP A 678 -14.16 1.70 9.42
N THR A 679 -14.13 2.11 8.16
CA THR A 679 -14.84 3.30 7.66
C THR A 679 -16.35 3.12 7.75
N SER A 680 -16.86 1.90 7.43
CA SER A 680 -18.27 1.56 7.61
C SER A 680 -18.71 1.62 9.07
N ALA A 681 -17.81 1.37 10.03
CA ALA A 681 -18.05 1.53 11.46
C ALA A 681 -17.96 3.00 11.94
N GLY A 682 -17.56 3.93 11.07
CA GLY A 682 -17.52 5.37 11.33
C GLY A 682 -16.11 5.93 11.61
N GLN A 683 -15.04 5.23 11.22
CA GLN A 683 -13.68 5.76 11.30
C GLN A 683 -13.40 6.79 10.17
N PRO A 684 -12.74 7.94 10.47
CA PRO A 684 -12.33 8.92 9.45
C PRO A 684 -11.28 8.36 8.48
N THR A 685 -11.43 8.64 7.19
CA THR A 685 -10.60 8.02 6.13
C THR A 685 -9.22 8.68 6.04
N ILE A 686 -9.16 10.01 6.14
CA ILE A 686 -7.91 10.79 6.05
C ILE A 686 -6.94 10.37 7.16
N SER A 687 -7.47 10.20 8.37
CA SER A 687 -6.70 9.76 9.53
C SER A 687 -6.00 8.42 9.27
N TYR A 688 -6.75 7.45 8.73
CA TYR A 688 -6.25 6.12 8.44
C TYR A 688 -5.12 6.18 7.41
N TYR A 689 -5.33 6.91 6.29
CA TYR A 689 -4.35 7.01 5.22
C TYR A 689 -3.07 7.72 5.68
N LEU A 690 -3.20 8.90 6.28
CA LEU A 690 -2.06 9.69 6.75
C LEU A 690 -1.24 8.93 7.79
N ALA A 691 -1.91 8.22 8.72
CA ALA A 691 -1.25 7.43 9.73
C ALA A 691 -0.31 6.38 9.14
N LYS A 692 -0.74 5.71 8.07
CA LYS A 692 0.07 4.71 7.37
C LYS A 692 1.24 5.32 6.60
N VAL A 693 0.99 6.39 5.85
CA VAL A 693 2.06 7.09 5.10
C VAL A 693 3.16 7.55 6.07
N VAL A 694 2.79 8.14 7.21
CA VAL A 694 3.74 8.59 8.22
C VAL A 694 4.47 7.41 8.88
N ALA A 695 3.77 6.29 9.11
CA ALA A 695 4.38 5.08 9.67
C ALA A 695 5.41 4.42 8.72
N ASP A 696 5.29 4.61 7.41
CA ASP A 696 6.23 4.10 6.42
C ASP A 696 7.47 4.98 6.24
N ILE A 697 7.46 6.27 6.67
CA ILE A 697 8.61 7.19 6.51
C ILE A 697 9.93 6.58 7.01
N PRO A 698 10.03 5.99 8.22
CA PRO A 698 11.30 5.42 8.67
C PRO A 698 11.72 4.21 7.81
N ARG A 699 10.77 3.42 7.28
CA ARG A 699 11.04 2.31 6.36
C ARG A 699 11.59 2.83 5.02
N ILE A 700 11.02 3.92 4.50
CA ILE A 700 11.49 4.61 3.28
C ILE A 700 12.92 5.13 3.47
N ILE A 701 13.20 5.78 4.60
CA ILE A 701 14.55 6.30 4.90
C ILE A 701 15.56 5.15 4.96
N VAL A 702 15.22 4.06 5.65
CA VAL A 702 16.10 2.89 5.73
C VAL A 702 16.31 2.27 4.34
N ALA A 703 15.27 2.14 3.52
CA ALA A 703 15.38 1.67 2.13
C ALA A 703 16.33 2.54 1.29
N ALA A 704 16.20 3.86 1.40
CA ALA A 704 17.06 4.82 0.72
C ALA A 704 18.52 4.73 1.19
N VAL A 705 18.75 4.57 2.50
CA VAL A 705 20.08 4.34 3.07
C VAL A 705 20.68 3.05 2.54
N MET A 706 19.92 1.95 2.56
CA MET A 706 20.39 0.63 2.11
C MET A 706 20.76 0.63 0.63
N PHE A 707 19.91 1.21 -0.21
CA PHE A 707 20.19 1.35 -1.64
C PHE A 707 21.40 2.26 -1.90
N THR A 708 21.47 3.42 -1.23
CA THR A 708 22.55 4.39 -1.47
C THR A 708 23.88 3.81 -1.03
N ILE A 709 23.95 3.19 0.14
CA ILE A 709 25.16 2.54 0.64
C ILE A 709 25.62 1.46 -0.34
N SER A 710 24.73 0.59 -0.82
CA SER A 710 25.14 -0.45 -1.77
C SER A 710 25.53 0.10 -3.14
N PHE A 711 24.90 1.19 -3.59
CA PHE A 711 25.21 1.86 -4.85
C PHE A 711 26.59 2.55 -4.83
N ILE A 712 26.87 3.39 -3.83
CA ILE A 712 28.11 4.19 -3.77
C ILE A 712 29.38 3.35 -3.54
N LEU A 713 29.23 2.10 -3.10
CA LEU A 713 30.38 1.25 -2.78
C LEU A 713 31.21 0.86 -4.01
N LEU A 714 30.60 0.67 -5.18
CA LEU A 714 31.31 0.24 -6.40
C LEU A 714 31.17 1.25 -7.56
N PHE A 715 30.21 2.17 -7.50
CA PHE A 715 30.01 3.17 -8.54
C PHE A 715 31.05 4.31 -8.40
N PRO A 716 31.71 4.76 -9.48
CA PRO A 716 32.67 5.87 -9.48
C PRO A 716 32.03 7.24 -9.38
N TYR A 717 31.39 7.50 -8.24
CA TYR A 717 30.79 8.79 -7.94
C TYR A 717 31.86 9.85 -7.64
N HIS A 718 31.67 11.07 -8.13
CA HIS A 718 32.49 12.24 -7.80
C HIS A 718 31.73 13.25 -6.94
N SER A 719 30.40 13.23 -6.96
CA SER A 719 29.60 14.18 -6.19
C SER A 719 29.61 13.86 -4.69
N ASN A 720 29.14 14.79 -3.87
CA ASN A 720 28.98 14.52 -2.43
C ASN A 720 27.91 13.43 -2.24
N TYR A 721 28.24 12.36 -1.51
CA TYR A 721 27.34 11.23 -1.26
C TYR A 721 25.98 11.66 -0.67
N TRP A 722 25.93 12.76 0.10
CA TRP A 722 24.68 13.31 0.62
C TRP A 722 23.73 13.77 -0.49
N LYS A 723 24.25 14.29 -1.60
CA LYS A 723 23.43 14.72 -2.75
C LYS A 723 22.80 13.50 -3.42
N ILE A 724 23.58 12.43 -3.64
CA ILE A 724 23.09 11.17 -4.19
C ILE A 724 22.02 10.57 -3.28
N PHE A 725 22.26 10.55 -1.96
CA PHE A 725 21.28 10.08 -0.98
C PHE A 725 19.97 10.86 -1.06
N LEU A 726 20.00 12.20 -1.14
CA LEU A 726 18.78 13.02 -1.24
C LEU A 726 18.01 12.78 -2.54
N ILE A 727 18.70 12.54 -3.66
CA ILE A 727 18.07 12.17 -4.94
C ILE A 727 17.35 10.83 -4.80
N VAL A 728 18.06 9.81 -4.28
CA VAL A 728 17.52 8.46 -4.06
C VAL A 728 16.34 8.49 -3.09
N LEU A 729 16.45 9.23 -1.98
CA LEU A 729 15.40 9.38 -0.98
C LEU A 729 14.14 10.02 -1.58
N SER A 730 14.31 11.10 -2.35
CA SER A 730 13.19 11.78 -3.02
C SER A 730 12.50 10.84 -4.00
N LEU A 731 13.28 10.07 -4.77
CA LEU A 731 12.73 9.10 -5.70
C LEU A 731 12.01 7.95 -4.98
N TYR A 732 12.50 7.51 -3.81
CA TYR A 732 11.79 6.52 -2.98
C TYR A 732 10.45 7.04 -2.46
N PHE A 733 10.35 8.31 -2.06
CA PHE A 733 9.06 8.90 -1.68
C PHE A 733 8.06 8.84 -2.86
N CYS A 734 8.50 9.18 -4.07
CA CYS A 734 7.69 9.03 -5.28
C CYS A 734 7.33 7.56 -5.57
N ALA A 735 8.28 6.64 -5.40
CA ALA A 735 8.07 5.21 -5.61
C ALA A 735 7.02 4.64 -4.65
N PHE A 736 7.13 4.92 -3.35
CA PHE A 736 6.16 4.44 -2.37
C PHE A 736 4.78 5.05 -2.60
N ALA A 737 4.69 6.37 -2.88
CA ALA A 737 3.43 7.02 -3.21
C ALA A 737 2.75 6.40 -4.43
N MET A 738 3.51 6.08 -5.48
CA MET A 738 2.99 5.40 -6.65
C MET A 738 2.58 3.95 -6.34
N GLY A 739 3.34 3.24 -5.49
CA GLY A 739 2.97 1.92 -4.99
C GLY A 739 1.62 1.94 -4.25
N TYR A 740 1.39 2.95 -3.41
CA TYR A 740 0.10 3.15 -2.74
C TYR A 740 -1.02 3.36 -3.75
N PHE A 741 -0.82 4.23 -4.74
CA PHE A 741 -1.80 4.48 -5.79
C PHE A 741 -2.14 3.22 -6.59
N LEU A 742 -1.13 2.46 -7.02
CA LEU A 742 -1.33 1.20 -7.74
C LEU A 742 -2.06 0.16 -6.90
N SER A 743 -1.86 0.14 -5.57
CA SER A 743 -2.58 -0.77 -4.67
C SER A 743 -4.06 -0.44 -4.45
N VAL A 744 -4.48 0.79 -4.77
CA VAL A 744 -5.90 1.15 -4.77
C VAL A 744 -6.58 0.64 -6.05
N ILE A 745 -5.86 0.75 -7.17
CA ILE A 745 -6.33 0.38 -8.52
C ILE A 745 -6.36 -1.14 -8.71
N PHE A 746 -5.26 -1.82 -8.40
CA PHE A 746 -5.08 -3.23 -8.67
C PHE A 746 -5.27 -4.08 -7.43
N ASP A 747 -5.88 -5.25 -7.61
CA ASP A 747 -6.01 -6.24 -6.56
C ASP A 747 -4.65 -6.78 -6.12
N ARG A 748 -4.58 -7.24 -4.87
CA ARG A 748 -3.38 -7.83 -4.23
C ARG A 748 -2.67 -8.89 -5.10
N LYS A 749 -3.42 -9.65 -5.91
CA LYS A 749 -2.87 -10.73 -6.75
C LYS A 749 -2.08 -10.22 -7.96
N ILE A 750 -2.38 -9.02 -8.45
CA ILE A 750 -1.83 -8.49 -9.72
C ILE A 750 -0.94 -7.25 -9.45
N VAL A 751 -1.12 -6.58 -8.30
CA VAL A 751 -0.46 -5.30 -7.99
C VAL A 751 1.07 -5.36 -8.10
N ALA A 752 1.72 -6.47 -7.72
CA ALA A 752 3.17 -6.61 -7.82
C ALA A 752 3.66 -6.63 -9.28
N LEU A 753 2.94 -7.35 -10.15
CA LEU A 753 3.24 -7.40 -11.58
C LEU A 753 2.97 -6.03 -12.24
N ALA A 754 1.84 -5.39 -11.90
CA ALA A 754 1.50 -4.06 -12.39
C ALA A 754 2.55 -3.01 -11.96
N SER A 755 3.01 -3.07 -10.70
CA SER A 755 4.04 -2.18 -10.17
C SER A 755 5.38 -2.33 -10.90
N THR A 756 5.75 -3.56 -11.25
CA THR A 756 6.99 -3.85 -11.99
C THR A 756 6.91 -3.36 -13.44
N GLY A 757 5.77 -3.60 -14.12
CA GLY A 757 5.56 -3.07 -15.47
C GLY A 757 5.53 -1.54 -15.49
N PHE A 758 4.89 -0.93 -14.50
CA PHE A 758 4.83 0.51 -14.35
C PHE A 758 6.21 1.12 -14.03
N SER A 759 7.04 0.47 -13.20
CA SER A 759 8.39 0.95 -12.90
C SER A 759 9.26 1.01 -14.16
N LEU A 760 9.22 -0.04 -14.98
CA LEU A 760 9.92 -0.09 -16.26
C LEU A 760 9.44 1.00 -17.23
N ALA A 761 8.13 1.12 -17.41
CA ALA A 761 7.55 2.13 -18.31
C ALA A 761 7.88 3.56 -17.84
N TRP A 762 7.74 3.84 -16.53
CA TRP A 762 8.00 5.16 -15.98
C TRP A 762 9.48 5.52 -16.01
N SER A 763 10.38 4.58 -15.69
CA SER A 763 11.81 4.85 -15.65
C SER A 763 12.49 4.86 -17.02
N LEU A 764 11.95 4.15 -18.02
CA LEU A 764 12.53 4.10 -19.37
C LEU A 764 11.88 5.14 -20.27
N VAL A 765 10.57 5.05 -20.49
CA VAL A 765 9.84 5.87 -21.48
C VAL A 765 9.77 7.33 -21.03
N LEU A 766 9.49 7.56 -19.75
CA LEU A 766 9.36 8.90 -19.18
C LEU A 766 10.67 9.40 -18.52
N SER A 767 11.82 8.84 -18.90
CA SER A 767 13.15 9.29 -18.45
C SER A 767 13.59 10.62 -19.06
N GLY A 768 13.10 10.94 -20.27
CA GLY A 768 13.59 12.05 -21.08
C GLY A 768 14.86 11.76 -21.88
N ILE A 769 15.40 10.53 -21.78
CA ILE A 769 16.55 10.05 -22.57
C ILE A 769 16.08 9.15 -23.71
N ILE A 770 15.13 8.23 -23.44
CA ILE A 770 14.57 7.30 -24.41
C ILE A 770 13.03 7.35 -24.35
N PRO A 771 12.34 8.12 -25.21
CA PRO A 771 12.86 9.00 -26.26
C PRO A 771 13.53 10.27 -25.71
N ASN A 772 14.38 10.89 -26.54
CA ASN A 772 15.02 12.14 -26.19
C ASN A 772 13.99 13.28 -26.20
N LEU A 773 14.07 14.21 -25.25
CA LEU A 773 13.14 15.34 -25.14
C LEU A 773 13.09 16.23 -26.39
N SER A 774 14.21 16.31 -27.13
CA SER A 774 14.30 17.06 -28.38
C SER A 774 13.50 16.40 -29.52
N ASP A 775 13.47 15.07 -29.58
CA ASP A 775 12.69 14.32 -30.57
C ASP A 775 11.18 14.51 -30.35
N LEU A 776 10.75 14.81 -29.12
CA LEU A 776 9.35 15.09 -28.80
C LEU A 776 8.86 16.43 -29.37
N GLU A 777 9.76 17.40 -29.59
CA GLU A 777 9.40 18.71 -30.14
C GLU A 777 9.14 18.66 -31.64
N GLY A 778 9.81 17.74 -32.35
CA GLY A 778 9.65 17.55 -33.80
C GLY A 778 8.37 16.81 -34.21
N ASN A 779 7.62 16.22 -33.27
CA ASN A 779 6.49 15.36 -33.57
C ASN A 779 5.14 15.96 -33.10
N ASN A 780 4.24 16.26 -34.04
CA ASN A 780 2.98 16.99 -33.78
C ASN A 780 2.06 16.31 -32.75
N VAL A 781 2.06 14.98 -32.66
CA VAL A 781 1.23 14.24 -31.70
C VAL A 781 1.84 14.26 -30.29
N LEU A 782 3.16 14.05 -30.18
CA LEU A 782 3.86 13.94 -28.89
C LEU A 782 4.00 15.30 -28.19
N LYS A 783 3.94 16.40 -28.94
CA LYS A 783 3.95 17.76 -28.39
C LYS A 783 2.81 18.01 -27.40
N HIS A 784 1.61 17.46 -27.64
CA HIS A 784 0.45 17.62 -26.75
C HIS A 784 0.57 16.83 -25.45
N VAL A 785 1.41 15.79 -25.40
CA VAL A 785 1.62 14.94 -24.23
C VAL A 785 2.95 15.19 -23.52
N LYS A 786 3.70 16.24 -23.92
CA LYS A 786 4.99 16.63 -23.30
C LYS A 786 4.90 16.87 -21.78
N PHE A 787 3.72 17.24 -21.28
CA PHE A 787 3.48 17.43 -19.84
C PHE A 787 3.77 16.15 -19.02
N LEU A 788 3.60 14.96 -19.60
CA LEU A 788 3.87 13.68 -18.93
C LEU A 788 5.34 13.53 -18.52
N TRP A 789 6.28 13.94 -19.38
CA TRP A 789 7.70 13.96 -19.05
C TRP A 789 8.02 15.05 -18.02
N SER A 790 7.23 16.12 -17.93
CA SER A 790 7.44 17.19 -16.95
C SER A 790 6.96 16.80 -15.55
N MET A 791 5.96 15.92 -15.46
CA MET A 791 5.50 15.31 -14.21
C MET A 791 6.33 14.09 -13.76
N SER A 792 7.30 13.66 -14.57
CA SER A 792 8.02 12.41 -14.35
C SER A 792 9.14 12.56 -13.31
N ALA A 793 8.94 11.97 -12.13
CA ALA A 793 9.97 11.88 -11.09
C ALA A 793 11.30 11.24 -11.56
N PRO A 794 11.33 10.11 -12.31
CA PRO A 794 12.59 9.53 -12.76
C PRO A 794 13.37 10.48 -13.68
N ARG A 795 12.71 11.24 -14.56
CA ARG A 795 13.39 12.26 -15.37
C ARG A 795 14.16 13.23 -14.50
N TRP A 796 13.48 13.91 -13.58
CA TRP A 796 14.11 14.89 -12.69
C TRP A 796 15.25 14.28 -11.85
N ALA A 797 15.12 13.00 -11.46
CA ALA A 797 16.15 12.30 -10.70
C ALA A 797 17.40 12.05 -11.54
N ILE A 798 17.22 11.66 -12.81
CA ILE A 798 18.31 11.43 -13.75
C ILE A 798 19.01 12.74 -14.11
N GLU A 799 18.24 13.80 -14.41
CA GLU A 799 18.80 15.12 -14.72
C GLU A 799 19.64 15.66 -13.55
N LEU A 800 19.11 15.56 -12.32
CA LEU A 800 19.79 16.03 -11.12
C LEU A 800 21.01 15.17 -10.76
N PHE A 801 20.92 13.85 -10.92
CA PHE A 801 22.03 12.93 -10.71
C PHE A 801 23.19 13.27 -11.64
N TRP A 802 22.89 13.43 -12.93
CA TRP A 802 23.88 13.80 -13.94
C TRP A 802 24.50 15.16 -13.64
N LEU A 803 23.70 16.19 -13.33
CA LEU A 803 24.20 17.54 -13.02
C LEU A 803 25.21 17.52 -11.88
N LYS A 804 24.87 16.85 -10.77
CA LYS A 804 25.74 16.84 -9.58
C LYS A 804 26.99 16.01 -9.76
N GLU A 805 26.94 14.97 -10.57
CA GLU A 805 28.10 14.14 -10.90
C GLU A 805 29.04 14.81 -11.92
N VAL A 806 28.52 15.54 -12.90
CA VAL A 806 29.35 16.28 -13.88
C VAL A 806 29.96 17.54 -13.25
N GLU A 807 29.18 18.33 -12.50
CA GLU A 807 29.66 19.53 -11.77
C GLU A 807 30.87 19.18 -10.88
N ALA A 808 30.85 18.01 -10.23
CA ALA A 808 31.91 17.58 -9.33
C ALA A 808 33.24 17.25 -10.03
N ARG A 809 33.24 17.03 -11.35
CA ARG A 809 34.43 16.62 -12.12
C ARG A 809 35.29 17.79 -12.60
N LYS A 810 34.85 19.04 -12.39
CA LYS A 810 35.60 20.28 -12.72
C LYS A 810 36.06 20.38 -14.19
N TYR A 811 35.38 19.70 -15.11
CA TYR A 811 35.61 19.87 -16.54
C TYR A 811 34.96 21.16 -17.04
N ILE A 812 35.47 21.70 -18.15
CA ILE A 812 34.79 22.78 -18.89
C ILE A 812 33.63 22.14 -19.66
N ILE A 813 32.41 22.59 -19.39
CA ILE A 813 31.20 22.10 -20.05
C ILE A 813 30.80 23.15 -21.08
N ASP A 814 31.05 22.86 -22.36
CA ASP A 814 30.70 23.79 -23.44
C ASP A 814 29.18 23.79 -23.74
N LYS A 815 28.50 22.68 -23.45
CA LYS A 815 27.07 22.50 -23.72
C LYS A 815 26.42 21.53 -22.73
N TYR A 816 25.40 21.99 -22.01
CA TYR A 816 24.55 21.12 -21.21
C TYR A 816 23.59 20.33 -22.11
N PRO A 817 23.24 19.08 -21.76
CA PRO A 817 22.14 18.38 -22.40
C PRO A 817 20.83 19.15 -22.20
N HIS A 818 20.20 19.59 -23.29
CA HIS A 818 18.82 20.10 -23.36
C HIS A 818 18.33 20.96 -22.16
N THR A 819 17.44 20.41 -21.33
CA THR A 819 16.63 21.11 -20.29
C THR A 819 17.35 21.32 -18.96
N TYR A 820 18.61 20.90 -18.86
CA TYR A 820 19.34 20.85 -17.60
C TYR A 820 19.68 22.27 -17.14
N LYS A 821 19.15 22.69 -15.98
CA LYS A 821 19.44 23.99 -15.37
C LYS A 821 20.33 23.81 -14.14
N SER A 822 21.39 24.60 -14.03
CA SER A 822 22.34 24.59 -12.90
C SER A 822 21.68 24.87 -11.54
N GLU A 823 20.57 25.60 -11.53
CA GLU A 823 19.80 25.98 -10.33
C GLU A 823 18.78 24.91 -9.87
N THR A 824 18.72 23.75 -10.52
CA THR A 824 17.75 22.71 -10.15
C THR A 824 18.14 22.07 -8.81
N TRP A 825 17.35 22.32 -7.76
CA TRP A 825 17.56 21.75 -6.42
C TRP A 825 16.70 20.48 -6.19
N PRO A 826 17.16 19.53 -5.34
CA PRO A 826 16.35 18.36 -4.96
C PRO A 826 15.01 18.71 -4.32
N ILE A 827 14.89 19.92 -3.74
CA ILE A 827 13.65 20.43 -3.13
C ILE A 827 12.58 20.73 -4.19
N GLY A 828 12.97 20.93 -5.45
CA GLY A 828 12.08 21.15 -6.58
C GLY A 828 11.17 19.96 -6.90
N PHE A 829 11.50 18.74 -6.44
CA PHE A 829 10.60 17.58 -6.52
C PHE A 829 9.26 17.78 -5.79
N LEU A 830 9.21 18.71 -4.82
CA LEU A 830 8.01 19.04 -4.03
C LEU A 830 7.29 20.29 -4.54
N TYR A 831 7.89 21.07 -5.44
CA TYR A 831 7.23 22.20 -6.11
C TYR A 831 6.61 21.71 -7.43
N ILE A 832 5.51 20.98 -7.32
CA ILE A 832 4.54 20.90 -8.42
C ILE A 832 3.92 22.31 -8.51
N TYR A 833 4.22 23.02 -9.60
CA TYR A 833 3.96 24.43 -9.92
C TYR A 833 4.99 25.46 -9.41
N SER A 834 5.96 25.78 -10.27
CA SER A 834 6.26 27.17 -10.65
C SER A 834 6.21 27.33 -12.16
#